data_AF-A0A2A6B6I7-F1
#
_entry.id   AF-A0A2A6B6I7-F1
#
_cell.length_a   1.000
_cell.length_b   1.000
_cell.length_c   1.000
_cell.angle_alpha   90.00
_cell.angle_beta   90.00
_cell.angle_gamma   90.00
#
_symmetry.space_group_name_H-M   'P 1'
#
loop_
_entity.id
_entity.type
_entity.pdbx_description
1 polymer ?
#
loop_
_entity_poly.entity_id
_entity_poly.type
_entity_poly.pdbx_seq_one_letter_code
_entity_poly.pdbx_strand_id
1 'polypeptide(L)'
;MKTHPYFSVVLFFCIIQGASSIVYSCEEIGFRLINAGYLTGTKYACIFLEEGLSPSTSYLNEIFIYNQGDSTNHSLSSIASSPSHCVEGRGNWQILSDHRDDLKCDLEITLLMTSDSDTEYVLATSSEVQYRTGNGRVTFVSPHSGMKISVNNIAADLTVYTGAGISNEMLYAYKTWTASEIPHYFASFDNVLTFDTKAKDAIYYVTADYRNLSTLDVGEKAAILTSGKSDNPMDKHPDENYLRYNLLEAATANVHGNLYLDPTYHGTINFTVKGDYMNEERSFTDASIDWKFYASYFEVKYLTSINPEDVWLNQDNFLIEIEMSELPTDITPIPGIRTTEAPDVKSIDNYCNCAITDGWFDNDWDPANIWVDVIIILDTSKSMGASLEEAKSVISSFVGIMSTDVTVEFYSRIGVIAVSDTVEVIYNLNMTSSDDLDNIQQHKIDKIDVGAAFQAALKMFADGTKMTSYRENARQIIYYLTNSAPGANMNGVDDFKTGGGIIIVNDYILEGEVADPGLQKLASDNFFFTDLSENYINSLGVFCEANCFCSPDLHPFNDEDNSPRTQANRGCFHPVNNGIPQQKARETCQKEGAALVSIHDAQKEFFVNGVVSIFGPKKKFWLGYQNDGTQWIWDDKSTDPYTDWDNKQPNTNGGKNMCAYAQQGTGFNTPWTAANCGMGGVVYVCESAPCAAGNKKC
;
A
#
# COMPACT_ATOMS: atom_id res chain seq x y z
N MET A 1 5.16 -11.29 76.93
CA MET A 1 3.78 -11.69 77.32
C MET A 1 2.85 -11.24 76.19
N LYS A 2 2.00 -12.17 75.72
CA LYS A 2 0.94 -12.04 74.70
C LYS A 2 1.34 -12.10 73.22
N THR A 3 1.18 -13.31 72.72
CA THR A 3 0.90 -13.79 71.36
C THR A 3 -0.39 -13.23 70.77
N HIS A 4 -0.44 -13.03 69.44
CA HIS A 4 -1.52 -13.50 68.56
C HIS A 4 -0.99 -13.72 67.13
N PRO A 5 -1.43 -14.78 66.42
CA PRO A 5 -0.90 -15.17 65.11
C PRO A 5 -1.78 -14.64 63.96
N TYR A 6 -1.18 -14.30 62.82
CA TYR A 6 -1.90 -14.18 61.56
C TYR A 6 -1.69 -15.47 60.75
N PHE A 7 -2.78 -16.21 60.57
CA PHE A 7 -2.91 -17.29 59.59
C PHE A 7 -2.76 -16.68 58.20
N SER A 8 -1.71 -17.06 57.47
CA SER A 8 -1.64 -16.84 56.02
C SER A 8 -2.29 -18.04 55.35
N VAL A 9 -3.51 -17.85 54.84
CA VAL A 9 -4.20 -18.82 53.99
C VAL A 9 -3.53 -18.72 52.62
N VAL A 10 -2.65 -19.67 52.32
CA VAL A 10 -2.14 -19.88 50.96
C VAL A 10 -3.28 -20.53 50.16
N LEU A 11 -4.04 -19.71 49.44
CA LEU A 11 -4.94 -20.19 48.40
C LEU A 11 -4.09 -20.73 47.25
N PHE A 12 -3.98 -22.05 47.17
CA PHE A 12 -3.50 -22.74 45.98
C PHE A 12 -4.60 -22.64 44.92
N PHE A 13 -4.50 -21.67 44.01
CA PHE A 13 -5.25 -21.72 42.76
C PHE A 13 -4.64 -22.83 41.90
N CYS A 14 -5.23 -24.03 41.97
CA CYS A 14 -5.11 -25.02 40.91
C CYS A 14 -5.86 -24.48 39.68
N ILE A 15 -5.14 -23.77 38.81
CA ILE A 15 -5.63 -23.51 37.45
C ILE A 15 -5.37 -24.79 36.67
N ILE A 16 -6.45 -25.39 36.20
CA ILE A 16 -6.45 -26.54 35.30
C ILE A 16 -5.80 -26.08 33.99
N GLN A 17 -4.54 -26.46 33.77
CA GLN A 17 -3.81 -26.25 32.52
C GLN A 17 -4.41 -27.15 31.43
N GLY A 18 -5.26 -26.58 30.59
CA GLY A 18 -5.54 -27.10 29.26
C GLY A 18 -4.51 -26.51 28.28
N ALA A 19 -3.91 -27.36 27.44
CA ALA A 19 -2.96 -26.96 26.41
C ALA A 19 -3.55 -25.82 25.56
N SER A 20 -2.93 -24.64 25.63
CA SER A 20 -3.39 -23.39 25.01
C SER A 20 -2.39 -23.03 23.91
N SER A 21 -2.81 -22.78 22.67
CA SER A 21 -2.03 -21.90 21.80
C SER A 21 -2.16 -20.54 22.43
N ILE A 22 -1.11 -19.75 22.37
CA ILE A 22 -1.19 -18.42 22.95
C ILE A 22 -0.41 -17.52 22.01
N VAL A 23 -1.14 -16.56 21.45
CA VAL A 23 -0.57 -15.45 20.73
C VAL A 23 -0.11 -14.45 21.80
N TYR A 24 1.06 -13.84 21.60
CA TYR A 24 1.51 -12.71 22.40
C TYR A 24 2.10 -11.62 21.50
N SER A 25 1.70 -10.37 21.73
CA SER A 25 2.35 -9.17 21.20
C SER A 25 3.70 -8.89 21.89
N CYS A 26 4.48 -7.94 21.36
CA CYS A 26 5.74 -7.52 21.98
C CYS A 26 5.53 -7.04 23.42
N GLU A 27 4.48 -6.26 23.65
CA GLU A 27 4.19 -5.66 24.94
C GLU A 27 3.83 -6.71 25.99
N GLU A 28 3.06 -7.73 25.60
CA GLU A 28 2.70 -8.82 26.51
C GLU A 28 3.91 -9.65 26.89
N ILE A 29 4.82 -9.89 25.93
CA ILE A 29 6.10 -10.53 26.22
C ILE A 29 6.88 -9.70 27.27
N GLY A 30 7.05 -8.40 27.05
CA GLY A 30 7.79 -7.50 27.94
C GLY A 30 7.18 -7.35 29.34
N PHE A 31 5.87 -7.09 29.40
CA PHE A 31 5.15 -6.78 30.64
C PHE A 31 4.70 -8.00 31.43
N ARG A 32 4.43 -9.14 30.78
CA ARG A 32 3.81 -10.31 31.44
C ARG A 32 4.64 -11.58 31.39
N LEU A 33 5.49 -11.79 30.39
CA LEU A 33 6.10 -13.11 30.16
C LEU A 33 7.58 -13.21 30.51
N ILE A 34 8.38 -12.15 30.29
CA ILE A 34 9.80 -12.17 30.63
C ILE A 34 9.99 -12.49 32.12
N ASN A 35 10.71 -13.58 32.39
CA ASN A 35 10.98 -14.12 33.72
C ASN A 35 9.73 -14.50 34.53
N ALA A 36 8.60 -14.69 33.85
CA ALA A 36 7.37 -15.17 34.46
C ALA A 36 7.39 -16.69 34.68
N GLY A 37 6.26 -17.23 35.16
CA GLY A 37 6.07 -18.67 35.30
C GLY A 37 6.05 -19.39 33.95
N TYR A 38 6.00 -20.72 34.00
CA TYR A 38 5.94 -21.55 32.81
C TYR A 38 4.64 -21.33 32.03
N LEU A 39 4.77 -21.10 30.73
CA LEU A 39 3.71 -21.20 29.74
C LEU A 39 3.37 -22.66 29.47
N THR A 40 2.16 -22.90 28.96
CA THR A 40 1.67 -24.26 28.72
C THR A 40 2.49 -24.95 27.63
N GLY A 41 2.78 -26.24 27.79
CA GLY A 41 3.59 -27.01 26.84
C GLY A 41 2.87 -27.31 25.52
N THR A 42 2.92 -26.37 24.58
CA THR A 42 2.65 -26.59 23.15
C THR A 42 3.85 -27.23 22.46
N LYS A 43 3.65 -27.83 21.27
CA LYS A 43 4.73 -28.46 20.52
C LYS A 43 5.71 -27.47 19.91
N TYR A 44 5.25 -26.30 19.49
CA TYR A 44 6.05 -25.28 18.83
C TYR A 44 5.95 -23.92 19.51
N ALA A 45 7.05 -23.17 19.44
CA ALA A 45 7.14 -21.75 19.75
C ALA A 45 7.66 -21.03 18.50
N CYS A 46 6.89 -20.08 17.99
CA CYS A 46 7.17 -19.36 16.75
C CYS A 46 7.32 -17.86 16.98
N ILE A 47 8.23 -17.22 16.26
CA ILE A 47 8.47 -15.77 16.33
C ILE A 47 8.38 -15.15 14.94
N PHE A 48 7.43 -14.24 14.79
CA PHE A 48 7.26 -13.41 13.60
C PHE A 48 7.65 -11.97 13.94
N LEU A 49 8.43 -11.33 13.06
CA LEU A 49 8.89 -9.96 13.24
C LEU A 49 8.12 -9.03 12.30
N GLU A 50 7.83 -7.82 12.76
CA GLU A 50 7.34 -6.76 11.88
C GLU A 50 8.34 -6.46 10.74
N GLU A 51 7.82 -6.07 9.58
CA GLU A 51 8.62 -5.56 8.48
C GLU A 51 9.54 -4.42 8.94
N GLY A 52 10.82 -4.49 8.59
CA GLY A 52 11.85 -3.53 9.03
C GLY A 52 12.59 -3.95 10.32
N LEU A 53 12.06 -4.88 11.12
CA LEU A 53 12.77 -5.41 12.29
C LEU A 53 13.68 -6.58 11.91
N SER A 54 15.00 -6.34 11.90
CA SER A 54 15.97 -7.39 11.58
C SER A 54 16.08 -8.43 12.72
N PRO A 55 16.13 -9.75 12.41
CA PRO A 55 16.45 -10.78 13.40
C PRO A 55 17.81 -10.56 14.09
N SER A 56 18.74 -9.86 13.44
CA SER A 56 20.07 -9.56 14.00
C SER A 56 20.07 -8.44 15.05
N THR A 57 18.91 -7.86 15.36
CA THR A 57 18.78 -6.78 16.34
C THR A 57 19.25 -7.26 17.71
N SER A 58 20.03 -6.43 18.42
CA SER A 58 20.81 -6.87 19.59
C SER A 58 19.93 -7.47 20.70
N TYR A 59 18.83 -6.80 21.07
CA TYR A 59 17.97 -7.25 22.17
C TYR A 59 17.28 -8.60 21.87
N LEU A 60 17.04 -8.95 20.61
CA LEU A 60 16.45 -10.24 20.23
C LEU A 60 17.39 -11.43 20.52
N ASN A 61 18.70 -11.18 20.63
CA ASN A 61 19.68 -12.20 20.99
C ASN A 61 19.78 -12.42 22.51
N GLU A 62 19.22 -11.51 23.30
CA GLU A 62 19.33 -11.50 24.76
C GLU A 62 18.05 -12.01 25.46
N ILE A 63 16.98 -12.21 24.69
CA ILE A 63 15.72 -12.79 25.15
C ILE A 63 15.61 -14.22 24.64
N PHE A 64 15.40 -15.17 25.56
CA PHE A 64 15.42 -16.60 25.27
C PHE A 64 14.08 -17.25 25.59
N ILE A 65 13.66 -18.16 24.71
CA ILE A 65 12.60 -19.13 24.97
C ILE A 65 13.27 -20.44 25.41
N TYR A 66 13.05 -20.77 26.68
CA TYR A 66 13.48 -22.01 27.32
C TYR A 66 12.40 -23.08 27.21
N ASN A 67 12.76 -24.28 26.75
CA ASN A 67 11.91 -25.45 26.86
C ASN A 67 12.35 -26.34 28.03
N GLN A 68 11.45 -26.54 29.00
CA GLN A 68 11.74 -27.36 30.17
C GLN A 68 11.92 -28.84 29.84
N GLY A 69 11.15 -29.37 28.88
CA GLY A 69 11.13 -30.80 28.57
C GLY A 69 12.44 -31.28 27.97
N ASP A 70 13.02 -30.46 27.08
CA ASP A 70 14.27 -30.78 26.37
C ASP A 70 15.49 -30.05 26.93
N SER A 71 15.31 -29.15 27.91
CA SER A 71 16.36 -28.31 28.49
C SER A 71 17.13 -27.47 27.46
N THR A 72 16.42 -26.96 26.45
CA THR A 72 16.97 -26.15 25.35
C THR A 72 16.61 -24.68 25.50
N ASN A 73 17.50 -23.80 25.05
CA ASN A 73 17.28 -22.36 25.00
C ASN A 73 17.46 -21.87 23.57
N HIS A 74 16.50 -21.09 23.08
CA HIS A 74 16.54 -20.46 21.77
C HIS A 74 16.31 -18.96 21.93
N SER A 75 17.21 -18.13 21.41
CA SER A 75 16.98 -16.68 21.37
C SER A 75 15.84 -16.34 20.42
N LEU A 76 15.12 -15.23 20.64
CA LEU A 76 14.10 -14.76 19.70
C LEU A 76 14.68 -14.59 18.29
N SER A 77 15.88 -14.02 18.20
CA SER A 77 16.68 -13.90 16.97
C SER A 77 16.86 -15.23 16.25
N SER A 78 17.25 -16.28 16.97
CA SER A 78 17.49 -17.61 16.38
C SER A 78 16.22 -18.29 15.88
N ILE A 79 15.08 -18.04 16.54
CA ILE A 79 13.78 -18.59 16.14
C ILE A 79 13.28 -17.84 14.90
N ALA A 80 13.32 -16.51 14.93
CA ALA A 80 12.92 -15.65 13.83
C ALA A 80 13.75 -15.89 12.55
N SER A 81 15.03 -16.25 12.70
CA SER A 81 15.93 -16.57 11.59
C SER A 81 15.76 -18.00 11.06
N SER A 82 14.97 -18.85 11.72
CA SER A 82 14.74 -20.23 11.27
C SER A 82 13.81 -20.26 10.06
N PRO A 83 13.97 -21.21 9.11
CA PRO A 83 13.12 -21.28 7.91
C PRO A 83 11.62 -21.42 8.19
N SER A 84 11.25 -22.04 9.32
CA SER A 84 9.87 -22.21 9.76
C SER A 84 9.40 -21.11 10.70
N HIS A 85 10.29 -20.20 11.13
CA HIS A 85 10.06 -19.25 12.22
C HIS A 85 9.67 -19.91 13.56
N CYS A 86 9.86 -21.23 13.70
CA CYS A 86 9.37 -22.02 14.82
C CYS A 86 10.43 -22.99 15.33
N VAL A 87 10.44 -23.26 16.64
CA VAL A 87 11.22 -24.32 17.28
C VAL A 87 10.32 -25.33 17.96
N GLU A 88 10.68 -26.61 17.89
CA GLU A 88 9.94 -27.71 18.53
C GLU A 88 10.42 -27.92 19.98
N GLY A 89 9.49 -28.28 20.87
CA GLY A 89 9.79 -28.64 22.25
C GLY A 89 8.78 -29.63 22.84
N ARG A 90 9.19 -30.33 23.91
CA ARG A 90 8.40 -31.42 24.53
C ARG A 90 7.93 -31.13 25.95
N GLY A 91 8.17 -29.93 26.45
CA GLY A 91 7.71 -29.49 27.76
C GLY A 91 7.24 -28.05 27.76
N ASN A 92 7.02 -27.53 28.96
CA ASN A 92 6.56 -26.18 29.17
C ASN A 92 7.60 -25.14 28.71
N TRP A 93 7.11 -24.00 28.24
CA TRP A 93 7.94 -22.90 27.75
C TRP A 93 8.14 -21.85 28.84
N GLN A 94 9.25 -21.13 28.81
CA GLN A 94 9.50 -19.98 29.66
C GLN A 94 10.29 -18.94 28.89
N ILE A 95 9.94 -17.66 29.03
CA ILE A 95 10.70 -16.56 28.43
C ILE A 95 11.64 -16.00 29.48
N LEU A 96 12.93 -15.95 29.17
CA LEU A 96 14.00 -15.55 30.08
C LEU A 96 14.79 -14.39 29.48
N SER A 97 15.13 -13.40 30.32
CA SER A 97 16.07 -12.32 29.97
C SER A 97 16.70 -11.74 31.22
N ASP A 98 18.00 -11.46 31.19
CA ASP A 98 18.70 -10.74 32.27
C ASP A 98 18.45 -9.22 32.20
N HIS A 99 17.89 -8.73 31.09
CA HIS A 99 17.65 -7.32 30.80
C HIS A 99 16.21 -7.09 30.30
N ARG A 100 15.27 -7.01 31.24
CA ARG A 100 13.84 -6.84 30.93
C ARG A 100 13.52 -5.57 30.14
N ASP A 101 14.25 -4.49 30.41
CA ASP A 101 14.05 -3.18 29.77
C ASP A 101 14.59 -3.12 28.33
N ASP A 102 15.17 -4.20 27.80
CA ASP A 102 15.79 -4.22 26.48
C ASP A 102 14.84 -4.61 25.35
N LEU A 103 13.68 -5.23 25.64
CA LEU A 103 12.68 -5.46 24.61
C LEU A 103 12.05 -4.13 24.21
N LYS A 104 12.37 -3.67 23.00
CA LYS A 104 11.81 -2.45 22.43
C LYS A 104 10.67 -2.80 21.48
N CYS A 105 9.48 -2.34 21.81
CA CYS A 105 8.27 -2.50 21.00
C CYS A 105 8.00 -1.25 20.14
N ASP A 106 9.06 -0.61 19.64
CA ASP A 106 8.95 0.43 18.60
C ASP A 106 8.58 -0.20 17.25
N LEU A 107 9.06 -1.43 17.03
CA LEU A 107 8.58 -2.37 16.02
C LEU A 107 8.14 -3.65 16.73
N GLU A 108 7.04 -4.24 16.29
CA GLU A 108 6.34 -5.32 16.98
C GLU A 108 6.88 -6.71 16.63
N ILE A 109 6.57 -7.65 17.52
CA ILE A 109 6.80 -9.09 17.33
C ILE A 109 5.54 -9.86 17.71
N THR A 110 5.29 -10.97 17.03
CA THR A 110 4.27 -11.94 17.43
C THR A 110 4.93 -13.23 17.87
N LEU A 111 4.72 -13.60 19.13
CA LEU A 111 5.02 -14.93 19.64
C LEU A 111 3.78 -15.80 19.53
N LEU A 112 3.90 -16.89 18.76
CA LEU A 112 2.85 -17.86 18.59
C LEU A 112 3.28 -19.20 19.19
N MET A 113 2.60 -19.62 20.26
CA MET A 113 2.75 -20.97 20.82
C MET A 113 1.68 -21.87 20.22
N THR A 114 2.00 -23.02 19.62
CA THR A 114 1.01 -23.87 18.90
C THR A 114 1.46 -25.33 18.88
N SER A 115 0.53 -26.31 18.85
CA SER A 115 0.87 -27.70 18.52
C SER A 115 0.43 -28.13 17.13
N ASP A 116 -0.15 -27.22 16.35
CA ASP A 116 -0.49 -27.45 14.96
C ASP A 116 0.77 -27.54 14.10
N SER A 117 0.99 -28.70 13.49
CA SER A 117 2.10 -28.97 12.56
C SER A 117 1.71 -28.84 11.10
N ASP A 118 0.42 -28.72 10.81
CA ASP A 118 -0.13 -28.91 9.47
C ASP A 118 -0.62 -27.59 8.86
N THR A 119 -0.73 -26.53 9.68
CA THR A 119 -1.11 -25.19 9.23
C THR A 119 0.08 -24.39 8.73
N GLU A 120 -0.12 -23.78 7.56
CA GLU A 120 0.83 -22.89 6.92
C GLU A 120 0.67 -21.46 7.49
N TYR A 121 1.78 -20.78 7.76
CA TYR A 121 1.79 -19.40 8.26
C TYR A 121 2.12 -18.43 7.13
N VAL A 122 1.31 -17.39 7.00
CA VAL A 122 1.51 -16.31 6.02
C VAL A 122 1.66 -15.00 6.77
N LEU A 123 2.82 -14.37 6.63
CA LEU A 123 3.10 -13.06 7.21
C LEU A 123 2.48 -11.96 6.35
N ALA A 124 1.66 -11.12 6.96
CA ALA A 124 1.16 -9.90 6.33
C ALA A 124 2.29 -8.86 6.27
N THR A 125 2.51 -8.26 5.10
CA THR A 125 3.49 -7.19 4.88
C THR A 125 2.80 -5.93 4.37
N SER A 126 3.51 -4.80 4.31
CA SER A 126 2.97 -3.57 3.68
C SER A 126 2.51 -3.81 2.23
N SER A 127 3.28 -4.61 1.48
CA SER A 127 2.89 -5.09 0.16
C SER A 127 1.88 -6.23 0.25
N GLU A 128 0.96 -6.31 -0.70
CA GLU A 128 -0.01 -7.40 -0.79
C GLU A 128 0.68 -8.72 -1.16
N VAL A 129 0.41 -9.76 -0.37
CA VAL A 129 0.92 -11.12 -0.56
C VAL A 129 -0.21 -12.00 -1.06
N GLN A 130 -0.05 -12.54 -2.27
CA GLN A 130 -0.95 -13.57 -2.78
C GLN A 130 -0.55 -14.95 -2.24
N TYR A 131 -1.53 -15.68 -1.72
CA TYR A 131 -1.32 -17.01 -1.16
C TYR A 131 -2.41 -17.98 -1.59
N ARG A 132 -2.01 -19.18 -2.03
CA ARG A 132 -2.93 -20.27 -2.39
C ARG A 132 -2.76 -21.42 -1.39
N THR A 133 -3.83 -21.78 -0.68
CA THR A 133 -3.78 -22.89 0.29
C THR A 133 -3.86 -24.25 -0.40
N GLY A 134 -3.00 -25.19 0.00
CA GLY A 134 -3.03 -26.57 -0.51
C GLY A 134 -4.01 -27.49 0.22
N ASN A 135 -4.28 -27.25 1.51
CA ASN A 135 -5.09 -28.11 2.37
C ASN A 135 -6.40 -27.45 2.85
N GLY A 136 -6.64 -26.18 2.48
CA GLY A 136 -7.83 -25.42 2.85
C GLY A 136 -7.69 -24.65 4.18
N ARG A 137 -6.57 -24.79 4.89
CA ARG A 137 -6.34 -24.15 6.19
C ARG A 137 -5.05 -23.33 6.19
N VAL A 138 -5.14 -22.08 6.63
CA VAL A 138 -4.02 -21.13 6.65
C VAL A 138 -4.14 -20.19 7.84
N THR A 139 -3.01 -19.83 8.45
CA THR A 139 -2.94 -18.81 9.50
C THR A 139 -2.21 -17.59 8.99
N PHE A 140 -2.88 -16.44 9.02
CA PHE A 140 -2.30 -15.13 8.74
C PHE A 140 -1.79 -14.51 10.04
N VAL A 141 -0.59 -13.92 9.97
CA VAL A 141 0.06 -13.25 11.10
C VAL A 141 0.44 -11.83 10.69
N SER A 142 0.06 -10.83 11.48
CA SER A 142 0.42 -9.42 11.27
C SER A 142 0.91 -8.84 12.60
N PRO A 143 2.23 -8.67 12.79
CA PRO A 143 2.76 -8.29 14.10
C PRO A 143 2.39 -6.88 14.59
N HIS A 144 2.33 -5.90 13.69
CA HIS A 144 2.17 -4.49 14.06
C HIS A 144 0.80 -3.93 13.73
N SER A 145 0.42 -4.06 12.47
CA SER A 145 -0.82 -3.50 11.98
C SER A 145 -1.90 -4.57 11.91
N GLY A 146 -3.17 -4.16 12.03
CA GLY A 146 -4.26 -5.01 11.60
C GLY A 146 -4.04 -5.51 10.16
N MET A 147 -4.81 -6.49 9.74
CA MET A 147 -4.64 -7.08 8.41
C MET A 147 -5.91 -6.94 7.57
N LYS A 148 -5.71 -6.75 6.27
CA LYS A 148 -6.75 -6.90 5.25
C LYS A 148 -6.50 -8.20 4.49
N ILE A 149 -7.55 -9.00 4.33
CA ILE A 149 -7.55 -10.23 3.58
C ILE A 149 -8.66 -10.17 2.53
N SER A 150 -8.30 -10.21 1.26
CA SER A 150 -9.25 -10.38 0.16
C SER A 150 -9.33 -11.86 -0.21
N VAL A 151 -10.54 -12.33 -0.48
CA VAL A 151 -10.83 -13.73 -0.75
C VAL A 151 -11.40 -13.88 -2.15
N ASN A 152 -10.85 -14.81 -2.94
CA ASN A 152 -11.34 -15.07 -4.29
C ASN A 152 -11.84 -16.52 -4.45
N ASN A 153 -13.09 -16.67 -4.89
CA ASN A 153 -13.68 -17.93 -5.37
C ASN A 153 -13.60 -19.13 -4.40
N ILE A 154 -13.98 -18.96 -3.13
CA ILE A 154 -14.14 -20.10 -2.21
C ILE A 154 -15.50 -20.77 -2.42
N ALA A 155 -15.50 -21.95 -3.04
CA ALA A 155 -16.71 -22.72 -3.34
C ALA A 155 -17.20 -23.63 -2.18
N ALA A 156 -16.80 -23.35 -0.95
CA ALA A 156 -17.17 -24.10 0.25
C ALA A 156 -17.31 -23.16 1.45
N ASP A 157 -17.92 -23.65 2.53
CA ASP A 157 -18.03 -22.85 3.77
C ASP A 157 -16.64 -22.49 4.30
N LEU A 158 -16.51 -21.27 4.82
CA LEU A 158 -15.29 -20.73 5.40
C LEU A 158 -15.54 -20.48 6.89
N THR A 159 -14.73 -21.10 7.75
CA THR A 159 -14.70 -20.80 9.18
C THR A 159 -13.46 -19.99 9.49
N VAL A 160 -13.65 -18.81 10.07
CA VAL A 160 -12.57 -17.97 10.58
C VAL A 160 -12.44 -18.19 12.07
N TYR A 161 -11.20 -18.32 12.53
CA TYR A 161 -10.82 -18.39 13.93
C TYR A 161 -9.88 -17.24 14.24
N THR A 162 -9.89 -16.78 15.49
CA THR A 162 -8.84 -15.91 16.01
C THR A 162 -7.82 -16.75 16.79
N GLY A 163 -6.53 -16.43 16.63
CA GLY A 163 -5.42 -17.26 17.08
C GLY A 163 -5.07 -18.40 16.12
N ALA A 164 -4.21 -19.32 16.57
CA ALA A 164 -3.75 -20.49 15.82
C ALA A 164 -3.87 -21.77 16.67
N GLY A 165 -3.43 -22.92 16.15
CA GLY A 165 -3.44 -24.18 16.91
C GLY A 165 -4.63 -25.09 16.64
N ILE A 166 -4.73 -26.20 17.36
CA ILE A 166 -5.81 -27.20 17.22
C ILE A 166 -6.90 -27.04 18.29
N SER A 167 -8.11 -27.60 18.10
CA SER A 167 -9.37 -27.38 18.87
C SER A 167 -9.31 -26.91 20.34
N ASN A 168 -8.35 -27.34 21.15
CA ASN A 168 -8.23 -26.98 22.58
C ASN A 168 -7.23 -25.85 22.86
N GLU A 169 -6.52 -25.40 21.84
CA GLU A 169 -5.38 -24.51 21.91
C GLU A 169 -5.80 -23.05 21.72
N MET A 170 -6.83 -22.53 22.38
CA MET A 170 -7.27 -21.12 22.21
C MET A 170 -7.51 -20.68 20.75
N LEU A 171 -7.73 -21.63 19.84
CA LEU A 171 -8.26 -21.39 18.51
C LEU A 171 -9.75 -21.07 18.66
N TYR A 172 -10.10 -19.79 18.66
CA TYR A 172 -11.48 -19.38 18.91
C TYR A 172 -12.26 -19.31 17.62
N ALA A 173 -13.20 -20.25 17.44
CA ALA A 173 -14.14 -20.18 16.33
C ALA A 173 -14.88 -18.84 16.41
N TYR A 174 -14.65 -18.01 15.40
CA TYR A 174 -15.19 -16.67 15.35
C TYR A 174 -16.53 -16.67 14.63
N LYS A 175 -16.51 -17.05 13.34
CA LYS A 175 -17.72 -17.22 12.53
C LYS A 175 -17.48 -18.17 11.37
N THR A 176 -18.54 -18.88 10.98
CA THR A 176 -18.61 -19.64 9.74
C THR A 176 -19.56 -18.93 8.78
N TRP A 177 -19.08 -18.65 7.57
CA TRP A 177 -19.89 -18.18 6.45
C TRP A 177 -20.16 -19.33 5.48
N THR A 178 -21.39 -19.40 4.98
CA THR A 178 -21.70 -20.30 3.85
C THR A 178 -21.02 -19.77 2.59
N ALA A 179 -20.72 -20.64 1.62
CA ALA A 179 -20.02 -20.25 0.39
C ALA A 179 -20.60 -19.01 -0.33
N SER A 180 -21.93 -18.80 -0.27
CA SER A 180 -22.61 -17.63 -0.88
C SER A 180 -22.61 -16.36 -0.03
N GLU A 181 -22.22 -16.47 1.24
CA GLU A 181 -22.24 -15.39 2.22
C GLU A 181 -20.83 -14.93 2.61
N ILE A 182 -19.78 -15.57 2.09
CA ILE A 182 -18.39 -15.21 2.35
C ILE A 182 -18.14 -13.75 1.94
N PRO A 183 -17.66 -12.90 2.86
CA PRO A 183 -17.16 -11.57 2.53
C PRO A 183 -16.04 -11.63 1.49
N HIS A 184 -16.03 -10.68 0.56
CA HIS A 184 -14.92 -10.49 -0.37
C HIS A 184 -13.69 -9.96 0.37
N TYR A 185 -13.93 -9.13 1.39
CA TYR A 185 -12.88 -8.49 2.18
C TYR A 185 -13.08 -8.77 3.68
N PHE A 186 -11.99 -9.10 4.35
CA PHE A 186 -11.90 -9.16 5.80
C PHE A 186 -10.89 -8.13 6.25
N ALA A 187 -11.25 -7.35 7.25
CA ALA A 187 -10.33 -6.49 7.97
C ALA A 187 -10.33 -6.91 9.44
N SER A 188 -9.15 -7.14 10.00
CA SER A 188 -9.02 -7.49 11.40
C SER A 188 -8.06 -6.60 12.15
N PHE A 189 -8.44 -6.22 13.35
CA PHE A 189 -7.55 -5.60 14.32
C PHE A 189 -6.76 -6.63 15.15
N ASP A 190 -7.11 -7.92 15.05
CA ASP A 190 -6.33 -8.98 15.69
C ASP A 190 -5.12 -9.34 14.83
N ASN A 191 -4.01 -9.70 15.48
CA ASN A 191 -2.75 -10.05 14.81
C ASN A 191 -2.73 -11.41 14.14
N VAL A 192 -3.61 -12.33 14.56
CA VAL A 192 -3.58 -13.72 14.09
C VAL A 192 -4.97 -14.21 13.77
N LEU A 193 -5.17 -14.56 12.51
CA LEU A 193 -6.40 -15.15 12.01
C LEU A 193 -6.12 -16.49 11.34
N THR A 194 -6.91 -17.51 11.67
CA THR A 194 -6.85 -18.81 11.01
C THR A 194 -8.11 -19.01 10.17
N PHE A 195 -7.93 -19.23 8.87
CA PHE A 195 -9.00 -19.47 7.91
C PHE A 195 -9.01 -20.98 7.60
N ASP A 196 -10.18 -21.61 7.73
CA ASP A 196 -10.37 -23.05 7.51
C ASP A 196 -11.57 -23.27 6.58
N THR A 197 -11.30 -23.85 5.42
CA THR A 197 -12.31 -24.19 4.42
C THR A 197 -12.06 -25.57 3.84
N LYS A 198 -13.14 -26.21 3.36
CA LYS A 198 -13.03 -27.46 2.58
C LYS A 198 -12.68 -27.22 1.12
N ALA A 199 -12.67 -25.97 0.66
CA ALA A 199 -12.24 -25.64 -0.68
C ALA A 199 -10.75 -25.98 -0.83
N LYS A 200 -10.42 -26.70 -1.90
CA LYS A 200 -9.03 -26.90 -2.30
C LYS A 200 -8.63 -25.71 -3.18
N ASP A 201 -7.41 -25.22 -3.02
CA ASP A 201 -6.84 -24.14 -3.82
C ASP A 201 -7.49 -22.76 -3.62
N ALA A 202 -8.01 -22.45 -2.43
CA ALA A 202 -8.49 -21.11 -2.12
C ALA A 202 -7.35 -20.08 -2.21
N ILE A 203 -7.64 -18.93 -2.82
CA ILE A 203 -6.68 -17.84 -3.02
C ILE A 203 -7.03 -16.69 -2.08
N TYR A 204 -6.02 -16.27 -1.34
CA TYR A 204 -6.08 -15.15 -0.40
C TYR A 204 -5.07 -14.09 -0.84
N TYR A 205 -5.44 -12.84 -0.65
CA TYR A 205 -4.55 -11.70 -0.81
C TYR A 205 -4.49 -11.00 0.54
N VAL A 206 -3.31 -10.96 1.16
CA VAL A 206 -3.15 -10.43 2.52
C VAL A 206 -2.18 -9.27 2.55
N THR A 207 -2.55 -8.20 3.26
CA THR A 207 -1.66 -7.06 3.50
C THR A 207 -1.83 -6.55 4.92
N ALA A 208 -0.73 -6.10 5.50
CA ALA A 208 -0.66 -5.38 6.76
C ALA A 208 -1.03 -3.89 6.55
N ASP A 209 -1.12 -3.40 5.30
CA ASP A 209 -1.61 -2.07 4.97
C ASP A 209 -3.13 -2.07 4.75
N TYR A 210 -3.86 -2.45 5.79
CA TYR A 210 -5.32 -2.47 5.79
C TYR A 210 -5.95 -1.06 5.77
N ARG A 211 -5.14 0.00 5.93
CA ARG A 211 -5.58 1.40 5.99
C ARG A 211 -5.74 2.04 4.63
N ASN A 212 -5.08 1.49 3.60
CA ASN A 212 -5.26 1.97 2.24
C ASN A 212 -6.71 1.88 1.81
N LEU A 213 -7.13 2.88 1.03
CA LEU A 213 -8.46 2.97 0.43
C LEU A 213 -8.80 1.61 -0.21
N SER A 214 -9.89 1.02 0.27
CA SER A 214 -10.42 -0.21 -0.31
C SER A 214 -11.62 0.17 -1.15
N THR A 215 -11.66 -0.27 -2.40
CA THR A 215 -12.85 -0.20 -3.22
C THR A 215 -13.81 -1.30 -2.76
N LEU A 216 -15.10 -0.97 -2.67
CA LEU A 216 -16.15 -1.95 -2.34
C LEU A 216 -17.33 -1.72 -3.27
N ASP A 217 -17.49 -2.60 -4.26
CA ASP A 217 -18.47 -2.43 -5.32
C ASP A 217 -19.85 -2.96 -4.96
N VAL A 218 -20.85 -2.57 -5.76
CA VAL A 218 -22.21 -3.10 -5.63
C VAL A 218 -22.19 -4.63 -5.76
N GLY A 219 -22.74 -5.31 -4.77
CA GLY A 219 -22.73 -6.78 -4.68
C GLY A 219 -21.57 -7.35 -3.86
N GLU A 220 -20.58 -6.54 -3.51
CA GLU A 220 -19.50 -6.96 -2.63
C GLU A 220 -19.86 -6.86 -1.15
N LYS A 221 -19.09 -7.60 -0.34
CA LYS A 221 -19.30 -7.77 1.10
C LYS A 221 -17.99 -7.62 1.83
N ALA A 222 -18.01 -6.93 2.98
CA ALA A 222 -16.87 -6.78 3.85
C ALA A 222 -17.20 -7.22 5.29
N ALA A 223 -16.23 -7.79 5.99
CA ALA A 223 -16.30 -8.10 7.42
C ALA A 223 -15.16 -7.42 8.16
N ILE A 224 -15.48 -6.63 9.17
CA ILE A 224 -14.53 -5.92 10.02
C ILE A 224 -14.64 -6.53 11.42
N LEU A 225 -13.53 -7.02 11.97
CA LEU A 225 -13.58 -7.80 13.20
C LEU A 225 -12.40 -7.62 14.15
N THR A 226 -12.70 -7.79 15.43
CA THR A 226 -11.73 -8.11 16.49
C THR A 226 -12.38 -9.12 17.42
N SER A 227 -11.59 -9.99 18.03
CA SER A 227 -12.09 -10.93 19.03
C SER A 227 -11.78 -10.54 20.47
N GLY A 228 -10.83 -9.63 20.70
CA GLY A 228 -10.33 -9.30 22.03
C GLY A 228 -9.70 -10.50 22.74
N LYS A 229 -9.19 -11.46 21.97
CA LYS A 229 -8.65 -12.74 22.47
C LYS A 229 -7.33 -13.16 21.83
N SER A 230 -7.19 -12.89 20.54
CA SER A 230 -5.88 -12.86 19.89
C SER A 230 -5.37 -11.43 20.04
N ASP A 231 -4.11 -11.26 20.44
CA ASP A 231 -3.64 -9.93 20.84
C ASP A 231 -3.80 -8.90 19.72
N ASN A 232 -4.11 -7.70 20.17
CA ASN A 232 -4.44 -6.54 19.36
C ASN A 232 -3.54 -5.37 19.81
N PRO A 233 -2.25 -5.36 19.45
CA PRO A 233 -1.33 -4.24 19.68
C PRO A 233 -1.85 -2.96 19.03
N MET A 234 -2.72 -3.07 18.03
CA MET A 234 -3.40 -1.95 17.41
C MET A 234 -4.32 -1.18 18.37
N ASP A 235 -4.76 -1.78 19.47
CA ASP A 235 -5.47 -1.06 20.53
C ASP A 235 -4.64 0.12 21.10
N LYS A 236 -3.31 0.02 21.03
CA LYS A 236 -2.39 1.07 21.47
C LYS A 236 -2.28 2.23 20.47
N HIS A 237 -2.70 2.02 19.22
CA HIS A 237 -2.65 2.98 18.12
C HIS A 237 -4.06 3.38 17.64
N PRO A 238 -4.93 3.93 18.51
CA PRO A 238 -6.32 4.24 18.16
C PRO A 238 -6.45 5.30 17.04
N ASP A 239 -5.40 6.08 16.79
CA ASP A 239 -5.35 7.01 15.66
C ASP A 239 -5.14 6.31 14.31
N GLU A 240 -4.69 5.06 14.33
CA GLU A 240 -4.37 4.23 13.17
C GLU A 240 -5.45 3.17 12.88
N ASN A 241 -6.38 2.95 13.83
CA ASN A 241 -7.45 1.96 13.74
C ASN A 241 -8.64 2.42 12.89
N TYR A 242 -8.43 2.60 11.59
CA TYR A 242 -9.52 2.96 10.68
C TYR A 242 -9.44 2.22 9.35
N LEU A 243 -10.61 2.06 8.74
CA LEU A 243 -10.83 1.49 7.42
C LEU A 243 -11.58 2.52 6.58
N ARG A 244 -11.13 2.74 5.35
CA ARG A 244 -11.79 3.63 4.40
C ARG A 244 -12.25 2.88 3.18
N TYR A 245 -13.50 3.13 2.82
CA TYR A 245 -14.13 2.58 1.64
C TYR A 245 -14.50 3.71 0.70
N ASN A 246 -13.92 3.68 -0.49
CA ASN A 246 -14.33 4.53 -1.61
C ASN A 246 -15.19 3.69 -2.55
N LEU A 247 -16.24 4.30 -3.07
CA LEU A 247 -17.19 3.60 -3.94
C LEU A 247 -17.08 4.19 -5.35
N LEU A 248 -16.87 3.33 -6.34
CA LEU A 248 -16.79 3.75 -7.75
C LEU A 248 -18.05 4.50 -8.19
N GLU A 249 -19.20 4.05 -7.70
CA GLU A 249 -20.48 4.75 -7.79
C GLU A 249 -21.14 4.81 -6.42
N ALA A 250 -21.96 5.84 -6.20
CA ALA A 250 -22.72 5.94 -4.97
C ALA A 250 -23.65 4.74 -4.79
N ALA A 251 -23.58 4.10 -3.63
CA ALA A 251 -24.28 2.85 -3.34
C ALA A 251 -24.95 2.88 -1.97
N THR A 252 -25.77 1.87 -1.72
CA THR A 252 -26.36 1.60 -0.42
C THR A 252 -25.47 0.66 0.36
N ALA A 253 -24.96 1.09 1.51
CA ALA A 253 -24.30 0.23 2.47
C ALA A 253 -25.32 -0.28 3.50
N ASN A 254 -25.47 -1.59 3.61
CA ASN A 254 -26.24 -2.25 4.67
C ASN A 254 -25.27 -2.77 5.71
N VAL A 255 -25.24 -2.15 6.89
CA VAL A 255 -24.32 -2.47 7.96
C VAL A 255 -25.03 -3.20 9.08
N HIS A 256 -24.55 -4.39 9.38
CA HIS A 256 -25.01 -5.22 10.48
C HIS A 256 -23.84 -5.54 11.40
N GLY A 257 -24.00 -5.38 12.71
CA GLY A 257 -22.91 -5.69 13.63
C GLY A 257 -23.38 -6.04 15.02
N ASN A 258 -22.55 -6.81 15.72
CA ASN A 258 -22.70 -7.06 17.14
C ASN A 258 -21.41 -6.65 17.82
N LEU A 259 -21.51 -5.67 18.72
CA LEU A 259 -20.37 -5.14 19.45
C LEU A 259 -20.47 -5.51 20.94
N TYR A 260 -19.37 -5.97 21.49
CA TYR A 260 -19.08 -5.97 22.91
C TYR A 260 -17.75 -5.26 23.11
N LEU A 261 -17.76 -4.11 23.76
CA LEU A 261 -16.60 -3.27 24.03
C LEU A 261 -16.40 -3.24 25.55
N ASP A 262 -15.22 -3.61 26.02
CA ASP A 262 -14.86 -3.58 27.43
C ASP A 262 -15.04 -2.15 27.98
N PRO A 263 -15.97 -1.96 28.94
CA PRO A 263 -16.26 -0.65 29.49
C PRO A 263 -15.07 -0.03 30.23
N THR A 264 -14.05 -0.82 30.56
CA THR A 264 -12.81 -0.38 31.22
C THR A 264 -11.94 0.46 30.30
N TYR A 265 -11.90 0.15 28.99
CA TYR A 265 -10.97 0.76 28.03
C TYR A 265 -11.65 1.74 27.07
N HIS A 266 -12.93 2.07 27.31
CA HIS A 266 -13.69 3.08 26.59
C HIS A 266 -13.76 2.86 25.07
N GLY A 267 -13.84 1.59 24.64
CA GLY A 267 -13.99 1.20 23.24
C GLY A 267 -15.17 1.90 22.55
N THR A 268 -14.99 2.37 21.32
CA THR A 268 -16.05 2.96 20.48
C THR A 268 -15.82 2.66 19.00
N ILE A 269 -16.88 2.35 18.26
CA ILE A 269 -16.86 2.30 16.79
C ILE A 269 -17.50 3.56 16.21
N ASN A 270 -16.73 4.32 15.44
CA ASN A 270 -17.19 5.51 14.75
C ASN A 270 -17.30 5.26 13.25
N PHE A 271 -18.47 5.51 12.69
CA PHE A 271 -18.66 5.61 11.26
C PHE A 271 -18.67 7.08 10.84
N THR A 272 -17.95 7.38 9.75
CA THR A 272 -18.03 8.66 9.05
C THR A 272 -18.51 8.38 7.64
N VAL A 273 -19.75 8.73 7.32
CA VAL A 273 -20.33 8.57 5.99
C VAL A 273 -20.30 9.89 5.25
N LYS A 274 -19.84 9.85 4.00
CA LYS A 274 -19.88 10.99 3.10
C LYS A 274 -20.39 10.64 1.71
N GLY A 275 -20.95 11.64 1.07
CA GLY A 275 -21.23 11.62 -0.36
C GLY A 275 -22.50 12.37 -0.69
N ASP A 276 -22.99 12.15 -1.90
CA ASP A 276 -24.05 12.95 -2.50
C ASP A 276 -25.40 12.81 -1.78
N TYR A 277 -25.58 11.70 -1.06
CA TYR A 277 -26.86 11.29 -0.49
C TYR A 277 -26.92 11.38 1.04
N MET A 278 -25.78 11.24 1.72
CA MET A 278 -25.70 11.30 3.17
C MET A 278 -24.33 11.80 3.63
N ASN A 279 -24.34 12.75 4.57
CA ASN A 279 -23.17 13.19 5.32
C ASN A 279 -23.50 13.04 6.81
N GLU A 280 -23.06 11.94 7.43
CA GLU A 280 -23.41 11.60 8.82
C GLU A 280 -22.23 10.96 9.52
N GLU A 281 -21.95 11.39 10.76
CA GLU A 281 -21.06 10.69 11.68
C GLU A 281 -21.91 9.99 12.75
N ARG A 282 -21.61 8.72 13.02
CA ARG A 282 -22.34 7.93 14.01
C ARG A 282 -21.40 7.07 14.84
N SER A 283 -21.52 7.17 16.15
CA SER A 283 -20.72 6.40 17.12
C SER A 283 -21.55 5.31 17.78
N PHE A 284 -20.93 4.16 18.03
CA PHE A 284 -21.53 3.01 18.70
C PHE A 284 -20.64 2.56 19.86
N THR A 285 -21.24 2.47 21.04
CA THR A 285 -20.65 1.94 22.28
C THR A 285 -21.57 0.85 22.81
N ASP A 286 -21.13 -0.41 22.80
CA ASP A 286 -21.93 -1.58 23.26
C ASP A 286 -23.35 -1.65 22.67
N ALA A 287 -23.46 -2.04 21.40
CA ALA A 287 -24.73 -2.12 20.70
C ALA A 287 -24.73 -3.17 19.57
N SER A 288 -25.93 -3.56 19.15
CA SER A 288 -26.11 -4.11 17.81
C SER A 288 -26.20 -2.95 16.82
N ILE A 289 -25.43 -3.02 15.74
CA ILE A 289 -25.53 -2.12 14.60
C ILE A 289 -26.52 -2.73 13.62
N ASP A 290 -27.54 -1.97 13.28
CA ASP A 290 -28.39 -2.20 12.11
C ASP A 290 -28.59 -0.84 11.47
N TRP A 291 -27.75 -0.53 10.49
CA TRP A 291 -27.71 0.79 9.88
C TRP A 291 -27.55 0.69 8.37
N LYS A 292 -28.53 1.29 7.69
CA LYS A 292 -28.50 1.51 6.25
C LYS A 292 -28.17 2.96 5.97
N PHE A 293 -27.19 3.21 5.11
CA PHE A 293 -26.83 4.54 4.64
C PHE A 293 -26.48 4.54 3.15
N TYR A 294 -26.42 5.74 2.59
CA TYR A 294 -26.17 5.98 1.17
C TYR A 294 -24.89 6.80 1.06
N ALA A 295 -23.85 6.22 0.49
CA ALA A 295 -22.52 6.81 0.50
C ALA A 295 -21.91 6.80 -0.89
N SER A 296 -20.98 7.72 -1.10
CA SER A 296 -19.91 7.57 -2.11
C SER A 296 -18.57 7.25 -1.42
N TYR A 297 -18.50 7.49 -0.10
CA TYR A 297 -17.36 7.20 0.75
C TYR A 297 -17.83 6.90 2.17
N PHE A 298 -17.20 5.96 2.87
CA PHE A 298 -17.34 5.86 4.32
C PHE A 298 -16.07 5.38 5.01
N GLU A 299 -15.90 5.80 6.26
CA GLU A 299 -14.82 5.39 7.15
C GLU A 299 -15.40 4.68 8.36
N VAL A 300 -14.74 3.62 8.80
CA VAL A 300 -15.02 2.92 10.07
C VAL A 300 -13.78 3.03 10.94
N LYS A 301 -13.89 3.67 12.10
CA LYS A 301 -12.79 3.87 13.05
C LYS A 301 -13.09 3.17 14.37
N TYR A 302 -12.14 2.37 14.85
CA TYR A 302 -12.19 1.72 16.15
C TYR A 302 -11.30 2.48 17.13
N LEU A 303 -11.91 3.08 18.14
CA LEU A 303 -11.23 3.87 19.17
C LEU A 303 -11.20 3.10 20.47
N THR A 304 -10.05 3.09 21.13
CA THR A 304 -9.87 2.55 22.47
C THR A 304 -8.81 3.37 23.22
N SER A 305 -8.73 3.21 24.54
CA SER A 305 -7.80 3.94 25.41
C SER A 305 -7.11 2.97 26.36
N ILE A 306 -6.22 2.15 25.80
CA ILE A 306 -5.48 1.13 26.54
C ILE A 306 -4.02 1.52 26.77
N ASN A 307 -3.48 1.14 27.93
CA ASN A 307 -2.04 1.22 28.17
C ASN A 307 -1.35 -0.06 27.69
N PRO A 308 -0.08 -0.02 27.26
CA PRO A 308 0.64 -1.21 26.79
C PRO A 308 0.63 -2.39 27.79
N GLU A 309 0.72 -2.16 29.09
CA GLU A 309 0.70 -3.23 30.11
C GLU A 309 -0.67 -3.94 30.28
N ASP A 310 -1.71 -3.35 29.70
CA ASP A 310 -3.11 -3.74 29.84
C ASP A 310 -3.67 -4.38 28.55
N VAL A 311 -2.93 -4.44 27.43
CA VAL A 311 -3.37 -5.02 26.15
C VAL A 311 -3.99 -6.41 26.34
N TRP A 312 -3.34 -7.28 27.11
CA TRP A 312 -3.79 -8.62 27.50
C TRP A 312 -5.20 -8.66 28.15
N LEU A 313 -5.63 -7.56 28.75
CA LEU A 313 -6.88 -7.46 29.50
C LEU A 313 -8.03 -6.95 28.64
N ASN A 314 -7.79 -6.44 27.43
CA ASN A 314 -8.86 -5.97 26.57
C ASN A 314 -9.77 -7.13 26.15
N GLN A 315 -11.07 -6.90 26.18
CA GLN A 315 -12.08 -7.89 25.77
C GLN A 315 -13.00 -7.36 24.67
N ASP A 316 -12.60 -6.27 24.01
CA ASP A 316 -13.32 -5.74 22.85
C ASP A 316 -13.47 -6.83 21.80
N ASN A 317 -14.71 -7.14 21.44
CA ASN A 317 -15.09 -8.18 20.50
C ASN A 317 -16.25 -7.66 19.67
N PHE A 318 -16.00 -7.48 18.38
CA PHE A 318 -17.04 -7.09 17.46
C PHE A 318 -16.85 -7.67 16.08
N LEU A 319 -17.98 -7.97 15.44
CA LEU A 319 -18.07 -8.26 14.01
C LEU A 319 -19.03 -7.25 13.39
N ILE A 320 -18.55 -6.55 12.37
CA ILE A 320 -19.34 -5.64 11.54
C ILE A 320 -19.30 -6.20 10.12
N GLU A 321 -20.47 -6.47 9.58
CA GLU A 321 -20.66 -6.92 8.20
C GLU A 321 -21.31 -5.81 7.40
N ILE A 322 -20.75 -5.58 6.22
CA ILE A 322 -21.19 -4.55 5.29
C ILE A 322 -21.53 -5.23 3.97
N GLU A 323 -22.76 -5.03 3.50
CA GLU A 323 -23.21 -5.50 2.19
C GLU A 323 -23.60 -4.31 1.32
N MET A 324 -22.93 -4.20 0.17
CA MET A 324 -23.19 -3.14 -0.79
C MET A 324 -24.30 -3.54 -1.74
N SER A 325 -25.24 -2.63 -1.96
CA SER A 325 -26.37 -2.82 -2.87
C SER A 325 -26.63 -1.56 -3.68
N GLU A 326 -27.36 -1.72 -4.78
CA GLU A 326 -27.72 -0.60 -5.65
C GLU A 326 -28.40 0.53 -4.87
N LEU A 327 -28.17 1.75 -5.33
CA LEU A 327 -28.81 2.93 -4.79
C LEU A 327 -30.31 2.93 -5.18
N PRO A 328 -31.25 3.27 -4.26
CA PRO A 328 -32.67 3.36 -4.60
C PRO A 328 -32.92 4.39 -5.70
N THR A 329 -33.79 4.08 -6.66
CA THR A 329 -34.08 5.00 -7.78
C THR A 329 -34.82 6.28 -7.37
N ASP A 330 -35.39 6.32 -6.17
CA ASP A 330 -36.20 7.42 -5.64
C ASP A 330 -35.45 8.35 -4.68
N ILE A 331 -34.18 8.07 -4.37
CA ILE A 331 -33.38 8.92 -3.51
C ILE A 331 -32.82 10.12 -4.27
N THR A 332 -33.05 11.31 -3.73
CA THR A 332 -32.50 12.55 -4.28
C THR A 332 -31.29 12.98 -3.47
N PRO A 333 -30.17 13.37 -4.09
CA PRO A 333 -29.05 13.98 -3.37
C PRO A 333 -29.45 15.16 -2.52
N ILE A 334 -28.62 15.42 -1.52
CA ILE A 334 -28.79 16.56 -0.62
C ILE A 334 -28.83 17.85 -1.46
N PRO A 335 -29.91 18.66 -1.38
CA PRO A 335 -30.04 19.87 -2.18
C PRO A 335 -28.88 20.85 -1.94
N GLY A 336 -28.17 21.24 -3.00
CA GLY A 336 -26.94 22.02 -2.94
C GLY A 336 -25.66 21.21 -3.22
N ILE A 337 -25.76 19.88 -3.34
CA ILE A 337 -24.63 18.98 -3.67
C ILE A 337 -24.65 18.51 -5.15
N ARG A 338 -25.70 18.77 -5.93
CA ARG A 338 -25.64 18.60 -7.40
C ARG A 338 -25.38 19.92 -8.10
N THR A 339 -24.26 19.99 -8.80
CA THR A 339 -24.15 20.80 -10.01
C THR A 339 -24.28 19.88 -11.22
N THR A 340 -24.84 20.45 -12.27
CA THR A 340 -25.43 19.78 -13.42
C THR A 340 -24.45 18.84 -14.14
N GLU A 341 -25.02 17.83 -14.81
CA GLU A 341 -24.42 16.87 -15.74
C GLU A 341 -22.97 17.19 -16.15
N ALA A 342 -22.05 16.27 -15.85
CA ALA A 342 -20.65 16.36 -16.23
C ALA A 342 -20.55 16.57 -17.75
N PRO A 343 -19.89 17.64 -18.22
CA PRO A 343 -19.49 17.70 -19.61
C PRO A 343 -18.47 16.59 -19.87
N ASP A 344 -18.50 16.00 -21.07
CA ASP A 344 -17.45 15.10 -21.55
C ASP A 344 -16.09 15.69 -21.21
N VAL A 345 -15.34 14.98 -20.37
CA VAL A 345 -14.01 15.37 -19.88
C VAL A 345 -13.06 15.42 -21.08
N LYS A 346 -13.00 16.59 -21.73
CA LYS A 346 -12.03 16.95 -22.75
C LYS A 346 -11.41 18.31 -22.42
N SER A 347 -10.56 18.32 -21.39
CA SER A 347 -9.42 19.25 -21.17
C SER A 347 -9.01 19.10 -19.71
N ILE A 348 -7.94 18.44 -19.28
CA ILE A 348 -6.49 18.54 -19.55
C ILE A 348 -5.95 17.30 -18.79
N ASP A 349 -5.35 16.23 -19.33
CA ASP A 349 -4.12 16.09 -20.12
C ASP A 349 -4.03 14.57 -20.51
N ASN A 350 -4.27 14.16 -21.76
CA ASN A 350 -4.40 12.74 -22.15
C ASN A 350 -3.06 11.96 -22.19
N TYR A 351 -1.98 12.45 -21.61
CA TYR A 351 -0.63 11.92 -21.89
C TYR A 351 -0.03 10.96 -20.85
N CYS A 352 -0.67 10.78 -19.69
CA CYS A 352 -0.33 9.70 -18.76
C CYS A 352 -1.26 8.48 -18.88
N ASN A 353 -2.34 8.56 -19.68
CA ASN A 353 -3.28 7.44 -19.84
C ASN A 353 -2.66 6.28 -20.64
N CYS A 354 -1.66 6.56 -21.48
CA CYS A 354 -0.85 5.58 -22.22
C CYS A 354 -1.65 4.44 -22.89
N ALA A 355 -2.94 4.68 -23.16
CA ALA A 355 -3.89 3.64 -23.55
C ALA A 355 -3.55 3.15 -24.96
N ILE A 356 -3.54 1.83 -25.10
CA ILE A 356 -3.36 1.11 -26.37
C ILE A 356 -4.69 0.43 -26.66
N THR A 357 -5.40 0.88 -27.68
CA THR A 357 -6.69 0.32 -28.09
C THR A 357 -6.51 -0.52 -29.36
N ASP A 358 -7.01 -1.76 -29.34
CA ASP A 358 -6.98 -2.68 -30.49
C ASP A 358 -5.59 -2.90 -31.14
N GLY A 359 -4.52 -2.83 -30.34
CA GLY A 359 -3.15 -2.98 -30.83
C GLY A 359 -2.65 -1.77 -31.63
N TRP A 360 -3.25 -0.60 -31.46
CA TRP A 360 -2.77 0.67 -32.00
C TRP A 360 -2.78 1.74 -30.90
N PHE A 361 -1.94 2.76 -31.06
CA PHE A 361 -1.95 3.91 -30.16
C PHE A 361 -3.30 4.62 -30.29
N ASP A 362 -3.92 4.96 -29.17
CA ASP A 362 -5.09 5.85 -29.19
C ASP A 362 -4.69 7.16 -29.90
N ASN A 363 -5.63 7.81 -30.59
CA ASN A 363 -5.38 9.02 -31.39
C ASN A 363 -4.90 10.22 -30.55
N ASP A 364 -4.92 10.08 -29.23
CA ASP A 364 -4.66 11.14 -28.27
C ASP A 364 -3.19 11.23 -27.81
N TRP A 365 -2.29 10.33 -28.25
CA TRP A 365 -0.85 10.46 -27.98
C TRP A 365 0.06 9.84 -29.07
N ASP A 366 1.31 10.33 -29.16
CA ASP A 366 2.32 9.88 -30.12
C ASP A 366 3.56 9.35 -29.38
N PRO A 367 3.94 8.07 -29.55
CA PRO A 367 5.15 7.48 -28.97
C PRO A 367 6.46 8.20 -29.32
N ALA A 368 6.51 8.91 -30.46
CA ALA A 368 7.67 9.72 -30.81
C ALA A 368 7.90 10.88 -29.82
N ASN A 369 6.88 11.25 -29.04
CA ASN A 369 6.94 12.27 -28.01
C ASN A 369 7.40 11.75 -26.63
N ILE A 370 7.68 10.45 -26.48
CA ILE A 370 8.36 9.90 -25.30
C ILE A 370 9.79 10.42 -25.27
N TRP A 371 10.23 10.90 -24.11
CA TRP A 371 11.52 11.57 -23.95
C TRP A 371 12.29 11.02 -22.74
N VAL A 372 12.82 9.81 -22.85
CA VAL A 372 13.52 9.09 -21.76
C VAL A 372 14.98 8.79 -22.12
N ASP A 373 15.81 8.50 -21.13
CA ASP A 373 17.12 7.88 -21.34
C ASP A 373 17.04 6.40 -20.95
N VAL A 374 17.15 5.50 -21.92
CA VAL A 374 17.03 4.05 -21.70
C VAL A 374 18.39 3.40 -21.84
N ILE A 375 18.79 2.60 -20.85
CA ILE A 375 19.91 1.68 -20.97
C ILE A 375 19.37 0.26 -20.92
N ILE A 376 19.63 -0.47 -21.99
CA ILE A 376 19.16 -1.84 -22.13
C ILE A 376 20.28 -2.77 -21.73
N ILE A 377 20.02 -3.62 -20.77
CA ILE A 377 20.92 -4.70 -20.40
C ILE A 377 20.36 -5.97 -21.03
N LEU A 378 21.04 -6.47 -22.06
CA LEU A 378 20.67 -7.67 -22.79
C LEU A 378 21.51 -8.84 -22.28
N ASP A 379 20.87 -9.79 -21.63
CA ASP A 379 21.46 -11.10 -21.34
C ASP A 379 21.77 -11.82 -22.67
N THR A 380 23.02 -12.24 -22.84
CA THR A 380 23.49 -13.00 -24.01
C THR A 380 23.97 -14.39 -23.63
N SER A 381 23.67 -14.84 -22.41
CA SER A 381 24.09 -16.13 -21.89
C SER A 381 23.30 -17.29 -22.51
N LYS A 382 23.65 -18.50 -22.07
CA LYS A 382 23.04 -19.72 -22.58
C LYS A 382 21.56 -19.86 -22.18
N SER A 383 21.14 -19.29 -21.05
CA SER A 383 19.75 -19.37 -20.57
C SER A 383 18.77 -18.67 -21.52
N MET A 384 19.20 -17.60 -22.17
CA MET A 384 18.38 -16.85 -23.13
C MET A 384 17.98 -17.64 -24.37
N GLY A 385 18.63 -18.76 -24.68
CA GLY A 385 18.22 -19.67 -25.76
C GLY A 385 17.77 -18.98 -27.06
N ALA A 386 16.56 -19.30 -27.51
CA ALA A 386 15.91 -18.66 -28.66
C ALA A 386 15.38 -17.24 -28.35
N SER A 387 15.09 -16.96 -27.09
CA SER A 387 14.59 -15.67 -26.59
C SER A 387 15.57 -14.51 -26.80
N LEU A 388 16.86 -14.78 -27.04
CA LEU A 388 17.82 -13.74 -27.42
C LEU A 388 17.43 -13.03 -28.73
N GLU A 389 16.95 -13.75 -29.73
CA GLU A 389 16.52 -13.14 -31.00
C GLU A 389 15.20 -12.39 -30.83
N GLU A 390 14.31 -12.88 -29.97
CA GLU A 390 13.08 -12.16 -29.58
C GLU A 390 13.43 -10.85 -28.88
N ALA A 391 14.37 -10.86 -27.93
CA ALA A 391 14.84 -9.69 -27.22
C ALA A 391 15.44 -8.62 -28.16
N LYS A 392 16.25 -9.03 -29.14
CA LYS A 392 16.77 -8.11 -30.17
C LYS A 392 15.65 -7.50 -31.03
N SER A 393 14.64 -8.29 -31.35
CA SER A 393 13.45 -7.84 -32.10
C SER A 393 12.64 -6.83 -31.30
N VAL A 394 12.42 -7.07 -30.00
CA VAL A 394 11.80 -6.10 -29.07
C VAL A 394 12.61 -4.81 -29.09
N ILE A 395 13.94 -4.89 -29.00
CA ILE A 395 14.79 -3.70 -28.99
C ILE A 395 14.63 -2.88 -30.26
N SER A 396 14.81 -3.52 -31.40
CA SER A 396 14.75 -2.87 -32.71
C SER A 396 13.39 -2.22 -32.97
N SER A 397 12.31 -2.88 -32.51
CA SER A 397 10.93 -2.39 -32.68
C SER A 397 10.70 -1.06 -31.97
N PHE A 398 11.10 -0.93 -30.70
CA PHE A 398 10.85 0.32 -29.97
C PHE A 398 11.79 1.44 -30.41
N VAL A 399 13.05 1.16 -30.79
CA VAL A 399 13.95 2.19 -31.36
C VAL A 399 13.37 2.76 -32.66
N GLY A 400 12.64 1.94 -33.42
CA GLY A 400 11.95 2.37 -34.64
C GLY A 400 10.74 3.29 -34.42
N ILE A 401 10.17 3.30 -33.21
CA ILE A 401 8.92 4.00 -32.88
C ILE A 401 9.17 5.27 -32.06
N MET A 402 10.12 5.23 -31.11
CA MET A 402 10.52 6.43 -30.37
C MET A 402 11.47 7.29 -31.21
N SER A 403 11.37 8.61 -31.05
CA SER A 403 12.33 9.51 -31.70
C SER A 403 13.69 9.45 -31.01
N THR A 404 14.76 9.19 -31.78
CA THR A 404 16.16 9.30 -31.34
C THR A 404 16.89 10.48 -32.00
N ASP A 405 16.17 11.28 -32.78
CA ASP A 405 16.71 12.45 -33.46
C ASP A 405 16.87 13.60 -32.45
N VAL A 406 18.11 13.87 -32.07
CA VAL A 406 18.46 14.93 -31.11
C VAL A 406 18.12 16.35 -31.59
N THR A 407 17.68 16.52 -32.84
CA THR A 407 17.27 17.82 -33.40
C THR A 407 15.79 18.14 -33.20
N VAL A 408 14.95 17.16 -32.86
CA VAL A 408 13.53 17.38 -32.58
C VAL A 408 13.27 17.73 -31.12
N GLU A 409 12.06 18.20 -30.80
CA GLU A 409 11.73 18.67 -29.45
C GLU A 409 11.70 17.55 -28.41
N PHE A 410 11.09 16.42 -28.75
CA PHE A 410 11.01 15.23 -27.91
C PHE A 410 11.84 14.12 -28.54
N TYR A 411 12.86 13.67 -27.82
CA TYR A 411 13.72 12.57 -28.24
C TYR A 411 14.15 11.78 -27.02
N SER A 412 14.44 10.51 -27.25
CA SER A 412 14.99 9.58 -26.27
C SER A 412 16.42 9.21 -26.63
N ARG A 413 17.25 8.88 -25.64
CA ARG A 413 18.62 8.37 -25.85
C ARG A 413 18.67 6.92 -25.41
N ILE A 414 19.22 6.05 -26.26
CA ILE A 414 19.21 4.61 -26.02
C ILE A 414 20.64 4.09 -26.00
N GLY A 415 21.00 3.45 -24.89
CA GLY A 415 22.24 2.69 -24.72
C GLY A 415 21.92 1.20 -24.67
N VAL A 416 22.87 0.37 -25.11
CA VAL A 416 22.75 -1.09 -25.10
C VAL A 416 24.01 -1.70 -24.55
N ILE A 417 23.84 -2.57 -23.57
CA ILE A 417 24.87 -3.37 -22.92
C ILE A 417 24.55 -4.84 -23.18
N ALA A 418 25.48 -5.57 -23.78
CA ALA A 418 25.41 -7.02 -23.85
C ALA A 418 26.17 -7.61 -22.66
N VAL A 419 25.56 -8.56 -21.94
CA VAL A 419 26.20 -9.20 -20.78
C VAL A 419 26.27 -10.72 -20.92
N SER A 420 27.44 -11.27 -20.62
CA SER A 420 27.70 -12.70 -20.42
C SER A 420 28.67 -12.89 -19.24
N ASP A 421 29.83 -13.52 -19.44
CA ASP A 421 30.96 -13.44 -18.48
C ASP A 421 31.66 -12.07 -18.51
N THR A 422 31.39 -11.28 -19.55
CA THR A 422 31.91 -9.92 -19.71
C THR A 422 30.77 -8.94 -19.98
N VAL A 423 31.01 -7.67 -19.69
CA VAL A 423 30.08 -6.56 -19.94
C VAL A 423 30.60 -5.78 -21.14
N GLU A 424 29.83 -5.77 -22.22
CA GLU A 424 30.17 -5.08 -23.46
C GLU A 424 29.17 -3.95 -23.72
N VAL A 425 29.66 -2.72 -23.88
CA VAL A 425 28.84 -1.57 -24.27
C VAL A 425 28.76 -1.55 -25.79
N ILE A 426 27.58 -1.86 -26.33
CA ILE A 426 27.30 -1.89 -27.76
C ILE A 426 26.98 -0.47 -28.26
N TYR A 427 26.05 0.20 -27.56
CA TYR A 427 25.69 1.59 -27.82
C TYR A 427 25.73 2.39 -26.52
N ASN A 428 26.22 3.63 -26.59
CA ASN A 428 26.38 4.51 -25.44
C ASN A 428 25.48 5.74 -25.60
N LEU A 429 24.19 5.56 -25.26
CA LEU A 429 23.14 6.58 -25.36
C LEU A 429 23.04 7.23 -26.76
N ASN A 430 23.31 6.45 -27.80
CA ASN A 430 23.41 6.91 -29.18
C ASN A 430 22.87 5.92 -30.21
N MET A 431 22.13 4.88 -29.79
CA MET A 431 21.46 3.97 -30.72
C MET A 431 20.31 4.69 -31.45
N THR A 432 20.15 4.38 -32.73
CA THR A 432 19.12 4.93 -33.63
C THR A 432 18.41 3.81 -34.40
N SER A 433 17.33 4.13 -35.10
CA SER A 433 16.57 3.15 -35.89
C SER A 433 17.31 2.62 -37.12
N SER A 434 18.46 3.20 -37.48
CA SER A 434 19.34 2.69 -38.54
C SER A 434 20.37 1.68 -38.05
N ASP A 435 20.50 1.52 -36.74
CA ASP A 435 21.46 0.59 -36.12
C ASP A 435 20.85 -0.81 -35.95
N ASP A 436 21.70 -1.85 -35.93
CA ASP A 436 21.29 -3.24 -35.75
C ASP A 436 21.99 -3.90 -34.54
N LEU A 437 21.50 -5.09 -34.17
CA LEU A 437 22.02 -5.93 -33.08
C LEU A 437 22.51 -7.30 -33.59
N ASP A 438 22.71 -7.45 -34.90
CA ASP A 438 23.00 -8.74 -35.53
C ASP A 438 24.36 -9.31 -35.09
N ASN A 439 25.30 -8.42 -34.73
CA ASN A 439 26.63 -8.78 -34.28
C ASN A 439 26.66 -9.34 -32.84
N ILE A 440 25.58 -9.19 -32.06
CA ILE A 440 25.49 -9.76 -30.71
C ILE A 440 25.22 -11.25 -30.82
N GLN A 441 26.08 -12.08 -30.25
CA GLN A 441 25.98 -13.54 -30.33
C GLN A 441 25.71 -14.15 -28.96
N GLN A 442 25.03 -15.29 -28.96
CA GLN A 442 24.80 -16.05 -27.73
C GLN A 442 26.12 -16.68 -27.24
N HIS A 443 26.42 -16.48 -25.96
CA HIS A 443 27.55 -17.06 -25.27
C HIS A 443 27.15 -18.37 -24.57
N LYS A 444 28.05 -19.36 -24.58
CA LYS A 444 27.82 -20.68 -23.95
C LYS A 444 28.15 -20.68 -22.45
N ILE A 445 27.66 -19.68 -21.72
CA ILE A 445 27.95 -19.46 -20.30
C ILE A 445 26.64 -19.54 -19.53
N ASP A 446 26.66 -20.19 -18.35
CA ASP A 446 25.44 -20.45 -17.56
C ASP A 446 25.13 -19.35 -16.52
N LYS A 447 26.04 -18.40 -16.27
CA LYS A 447 25.85 -17.30 -15.32
C LYS A 447 26.41 -15.98 -15.86
N ILE A 448 25.71 -14.89 -15.59
CA ILE A 448 26.12 -13.53 -15.97
C ILE A 448 26.52 -12.68 -14.77
N ASP A 449 27.39 -11.69 -14.99
CA ASP A 449 27.74 -10.69 -13.98
C ASP A 449 26.75 -9.52 -14.01
N VAL A 450 25.57 -9.74 -13.45
CA VAL A 450 24.50 -8.73 -13.36
C VAL A 450 24.97 -7.46 -12.67
N GLY A 451 25.76 -7.60 -11.60
CA GLY A 451 26.28 -6.47 -10.84
C GLY A 451 27.17 -5.55 -11.69
N ALA A 452 28.11 -6.15 -12.44
CA ALA A 452 28.95 -5.39 -13.36
C ALA A 452 28.13 -4.71 -14.48
N ALA A 453 27.09 -5.36 -15.00
CA ALA A 453 26.23 -4.77 -16.02
C ALA A 453 25.45 -3.56 -15.51
N PHE A 454 24.86 -3.64 -14.32
CA PHE A 454 24.19 -2.51 -13.68
C PHE A 454 25.16 -1.36 -13.37
N GLN A 455 26.37 -1.66 -12.89
CA GLN A 455 27.40 -0.64 -12.68
C GLN A 455 27.80 0.06 -14.00
N ALA A 456 27.90 -0.68 -15.10
CA ALA A 456 28.14 -0.11 -16.42
C ALA A 456 26.98 0.79 -16.87
N ALA A 457 25.72 0.40 -16.61
CA ALA A 457 24.56 1.23 -16.88
C ALA A 457 24.57 2.55 -16.08
N LEU A 458 24.77 2.47 -14.75
CA LEU A 458 24.85 3.66 -13.90
C LEU A 458 26.00 4.60 -14.33
N LYS A 459 27.14 4.03 -14.69
CA LYS A 459 28.27 4.79 -15.24
C LYS A 459 27.91 5.47 -16.57
N MET A 460 27.17 4.78 -17.44
CA MET A 460 26.74 5.31 -18.73
C MET A 460 25.77 6.48 -18.56
N PHE A 461 24.81 6.42 -17.62
CA PHE A 461 23.99 7.60 -17.27
C PHE A 461 24.84 8.76 -16.78
N ALA A 462 25.79 8.51 -15.86
CA ALA A 462 26.67 9.52 -15.31
C ALA A 462 27.53 10.20 -16.39
N ASP A 463 28.07 9.44 -17.34
CA ASP A 463 28.82 10.00 -18.47
C ASP A 463 27.90 10.70 -19.49
N GLY A 464 26.66 10.23 -19.64
CA GLY A 464 25.63 10.83 -20.48
C GLY A 464 25.25 12.27 -20.10
N THR A 465 25.44 12.66 -18.83
CA THR A 465 25.25 14.05 -18.36
C THR A 465 26.22 15.05 -19.01
N LYS A 466 27.35 14.56 -19.55
CA LYS A 466 28.40 15.37 -20.18
C LYS A 466 28.19 15.52 -21.69
N MET A 467 27.20 14.83 -22.26
CA MET A 467 26.91 14.88 -23.69
C MET A 467 26.14 16.15 -24.05
N THR A 468 26.31 16.63 -25.28
CA THR A 468 25.53 17.78 -25.79
C THR A 468 24.04 17.49 -25.95
N SER A 469 23.66 16.21 -25.98
CA SER A 469 22.28 15.71 -26.02
C SER A 469 21.68 15.47 -24.62
N TYR A 470 22.33 15.94 -23.55
CA TYR A 470 21.80 15.78 -22.19
C TYR A 470 20.55 16.60 -21.94
N ARG A 471 19.64 16.05 -21.12
CA ARG A 471 18.37 16.65 -20.72
C ARG A 471 18.23 16.46 -19.21
N GLU A 472 18.11 17.56 -18.46
CA GLU A 472 18.17 17.58 -16.99
C GLU A 472 17.07 16.73 -16.35
N ASN A 473 15.85 16.77 -16.91
CA ASN A 473 14.67 16.10 -16.35
C ASN A 473 14.28 14.82 -17.10
N ALA A 474 15.12 14.28 -17.99
CA ALA A 474 14.76 13.05 -18.70
C ALA A 474 14.82 11.85 -17.77
N ARG A 475 13.72 11.08 -17.68
CA ARG A 475 13.66 9.88 -16.85
C ARG A 475 14.70 8.87 -17.31
N GLN A 476 15.46 8.35 -16.36
CA GLN A 476 16.44 7.29 -16.58
C GLN A 476 15.79 5.93 -16.35
N ILE A 477 15.91 5.04 -17.33
CA ILE A 477 15.29 3.72 -17.34
C ILE A 477 16.35 2.66 -17.63
N ILE A 478 16.47 1.65 -16.77
CA ILE A 478 17.19 0.43 -17.08
C ILE A 478 16.18 -0.60 -17.55
N TYR A 479 16.29 -1.05 -18.79
CA TYR A 479 15.48 -2.15 -19.31
C TYR A 479 16.30 -3.43 -19.36
N TYR A 480 16.03 -4.34 -18.43
CA TYR A 480 16.78 -5.57 -18.24
C TYR A 480 16.04 -6.75 -18.87
N LEU A 481 16.62 -7.30 -19.93
CA LEU A 481 16.10 -8.41 -20.72
C LEU A 481 16.91 -9.66 -20.37
N THR A 482 16.32 -10.61 -19.63
CA THR A 482 17.07 -11.71 -19.02
C THR A 482 16.27 -12.99 -18.88
N ASN A 483 16.98 -14.12 -18.72
CA ASN A 483 16.44 -15.38 -18.18
C ASN A 483 17.46 -15.93 -17.14
N SER A 484 18.15 -15.02 -16.45
CA SER A 484 19.22 -15.36 -15.53
C SER A 484 18.96 -14.72 -14.17
N ALA A 485 18.96 -15.55 -13.13
CA ALA A 485 18.84 -15.12 -11.75
C ALA A 485 19.84 -13.99 -11.41
N PRO A 486 19.43 -13.00 -10.61
CA PRO A 486 20.30 -11.89 -10.25
C PRO A 486 21.45 -12.37 -9.36
N GLY A 487 22.66 -11.91 -9.67
CA GLY A 487 23.83 -12.15 -8.83
C GLY A 487 23.77 -11.39 -7.50
N ALA A 488 24.68 -11.71 -6.57
CA ALA A 488 24.67 -11.17 -5.21
C ALA A 488 25.14 -9.70 -5.05
N ASN A 489 25.62 -9.04 -6.11
CA ASN A 489 26.21 -7.70 -6.03
C ASN A 489 25.35 -6.68 -6.79
N MET A 490 24.47 -5.96 -6.07
CA MET A 490 23.51 -5.00 -6.62
C MET A 490 23.72 -3.58 -6.08
N ASN A 491 24.96 -3.22 -5.79
CA ASN A 491 25.29 -1.89 -5.24
C ASN A 491 24.73 -0.77 -6.13
N GLY A 492 24.12 0.26 -5.53
CA GLY A 492 23.59 1.42 -6.23
C GLY A 492 22.27 1.21 -6.99
N VAL A 493 21.73 -0.02 -7.03
CA VAL A 493 20.41 -0.31 -7.63
C VAL A 493 19.29 0.34 -6.82
N ASP A 494 19.31 0.19 -5.49
CA ASP A 494 18.32 0.81 -4.62
C ASP A 494 18.46 2.34 -4.61
N ASP A 495 19.68 2.86 -4.65
CA ASP A 495 19.94 4.30 -4.78
C ASP A 495 19.40 4.86 -6.12
N PHE A 496 19.55 4.11 -7.22
CA PHE A 496 19.01 4.48 -8.52
C PHE A 496 17.48 4.55 -8.49
N LYS A 497 16.81 3.54 -7.93
CA LYS A 497 15.35 3.55 -7.76
C LYS A 497 14.89 4.71 -6.87
N THR A 498 15.56 4.92 -5.75
CA THR A 498 15.27 6.02 -4.81
C THR A 498 15.47 7.40 -5.45
N GLY A 499 16.43 7.53 -6.37
CA GLY A 499 16.65 8.73 -7.18
C GLY A 499 15.62 8.94 -8.31
N GLY A 500 14.57 8.11 -8.39
CA GLY A 500 13.54 8.16 -9.43
C GLY A 500 13.92 7.43 -10.72
N GLY A 501 14.97 6.62 -10.72
CA GLY A 501 15.26 5.70 -11.82
C GLY A 501 14.25 4.55 -11.87
N ILE A 502 13.89 4.10 -13.07
CA ILE A 502 12.98 2.96 -13.26
C ILE A 502 13.77 1.76 -13.77
N ILE A 503 13.57 0.59 -13.15
CA ILE A 503 14.12 -0.67 -13.61
C ILE A 503 12.96 -1.52 -14.12
N ILE A 504 12.92 -1.72 -15.43
CA ILE A 504 11.98 -2.62 -16.10
C ILE A 504 12.69 -3.96 -16.26
N VAL A 505 12.10 -5.03 -15.75
CA VAL A 505 12.64 -6.39 -15.91
C VAL A 505 11.69 -7.21 -16.76
N ASN A 506 12.22 -7.77 -17.86
CA ASN A 506 11.52 -8.77 -18.65
C ASN A 506 12.26 -10.11 -18.49
N ASP A 507 11.62 -11.02 -17.76
CA ASP A 507 12.10 -12.37 -17.45
C ASP A 507 11.58 -13.36 -18.51
N TYR A 508 12.44 -13.79 -19.43
CA TYR A 508 12.09 -14.73 -20.49
C TYR A 508 12.00 -16.15 -19.95
N ILE A 509 10.88 -16.47 -19.32
CA ILE A 509 10.62 -17.82 -18.80
C ILE A 509 10.34 -18.80 -19.96
N LEU A 510 10.85 -20.03 -19.85
CA LEU A 510 10.47 -21.11 -20.76
C LEU A 510 9.17 -21.78 -20.29
N GLU A 511 8.48 -22.48 -21.18
CA GLU A 511 7.22 -23.18 -20.88
C GLU A 511 7.38 -24.14 -19.69
N GLY A 512 6.68 -23.83 -18.59
CA GLY A 512 6.71 -24.60 -17.34
C GLY A 512 7.71 -24.11 -16.28
N GLU A 513 8.46 -23.04 -16.53
CA GLU A 513 9.30 -22.36 -15.54
C GLU A 513 8.49 -21.32 -14.73
N VAL A 514 8.99 -20.99 -13.55
CA VAL A 514 8.39 -19.97 -12.64
C VAL A 514 9.35 -18.79 -12.59
N ALA A 515 8.78 -17.58 -12.61
CA ALA A 515 9.51 -16.32 -12.48
C ALA A 515 10.45 -16.31 -11.26
N ASP A 516 11.65 -15.76 -11.42
CA ASP A 516 12.63 -15.67 -10.33
C ASP A 516 12.25 -14.54 -9.35
N PRO A 517 12.01 -14.83 -8.06
CA PRO A 517 11.64 -13.81 -7.07
C PRO A 517 12.71 -12.72 -6.88
N GLY A 518 13.98 -13.03 -7.14
CA GLY A 518 15.07 -12.08 -7.11
C GLY A 518 14.97 -11.07 -8.26
N LEU A 519 14.53 -11.48 -9.45
CA LEU A 519 14.29 -10.58 -10.57
C LEU A 519 13.09 -9.67 -10.32
N GLN A 520 12.05 -10.18 -9.66
CA GLN A 520 10.91 -9.39 -9.22
C GLN A 520 11.32 -8.29 -8.24
N LYS A 521 12.18 -8.61 -7.26
CA LYS A 521 12.72 -7.62 -6.31
C LYS A 521 13.63 -6.58 -6.96
N LEU A 522 14.28 -6.94 -8.06
CA LEU A 522 15.18 -6.05 -8.81
C LEU A 522 14.40 -4.98 -9.56
N ALA A 523 13.23 -5.32 -10.12
CA ALA A 523 12.37 -4.40 -10.82
C ALA A 523 11.90 -3.25 -9.92
N SER A 524 11.57 -2.12 -10.53
CA SER A 524 10.75 -1.09 -9.86
C SER A 524 9.32 -1.62 -9.68
N ASP A 525 8.60 -1.08 -8.69
CA ASP A 525 7.23 -1.51 -8.38
C ASP A 525 6.34 -1.53 -9.63
N ASN A 526 5.67 -2.66 -9.87
CA ASN A 526 4.81 -2.92 -11.03
C ASN A 526 5.52 -2.98 -12.41
N PHE A 527 6.86 -2.99 -12.47
CA PHE A 527 7.66 -3.06 -13.70
C PHE A 527 8.39 -4.42 -13.91
N PHE A 528 7.88 -5.51 -13.33
CA PHE A 528 8.34 -6.88 -13.58
C PHE A 528 7.39 -7.59 -14.55
N PHE A 529 7.93 -8.27 -15.56
CA PHE A 529 7.16 -8.95 -16.59
C PHE A 529 7.78 -10.27 -17.00
N THR A 530 6.95 -11.22 -17.44
CA THR A 530 7.38 -12.50 -18.04
C THR A 530 7.02 -12.65 -19.52
N ASP A 531 6.06 -11.86 -20.01
CA ASP A 531 5.37 -12.12 -21.29
C ASP A 531 5.42 -10.94 -22.28
N LEU A 532 6.31 -9.95 -22.08
CA LEU A 532 6.33 -8.75 -22.95
C LEU A 532 6.68 -9.06 -24.43
N SER A 533 7.19 -10.26 -24.74
CA SER A 533 7.51 -10.70 -26.10
C SER A 533 6.28 -11.15 -26.92
N GLU A 534 5.16 -11.50 -26.27
CA GLU A 534 3.96 -11.98 -26.98
C GLU A 534 3.11 -10.83 -27.55
N ASN A 535 3.26 -9.60 -27.02
CA ASN A 535 2.55 -8.42 -27.51
C ASN A 535 3.45 -7.16 -27.47
N TYR A 536 4.29 -7.01 -28.50
CA TYR A 536 5.24 -5.90 -28.68
C TYR A 536 4.63 -4.50 -28.50
N ILE A 537 3.35 -4.31 -28.84
CA ILE A 537 2.71 -2.99 -28.73
C ILE A 537 2.43 -2.65 -27.27
N ASN A 538 2.05 -3.63 -26.44
CA ASN A 538 1.89 -3.45 -24.99
C ASN A 538 3.21 -3.12 -24.29
N SER A 539 4.35 -3.59 -24.80
CA SER A 539 5.68 -3.25 -24.26
C SER A 539 6.04 -1.76 -24.38
N LEU A 540 5.46 -1.04 -25.35
CA LEU A 540 5.65 0.40 -25.54
C LEU A 540 4.89 1.23 -24.51
N GLY A 541 3.74 0.73 -24.04
CA GLY A 541 2.97 1.34 -22.96
C GLY A 541 3.82 1.51 -21.71
N VAL A 542 4.70 0.55 -21.41
CA VAL A 542 5.57 0.58 -20.23
C VAL A 542 6.52 1.77 -20.20
N PHE A 543 7.10 2.16 -21.34
CA PHE A 543 7.97 3.35 -21.41
C PHE A 543 7.17 4.65 -21.31
N CYS A 544 5.95 4.67 -21.84
CA CYS A 544 5.04 5.81 -21.65
C CYS A 544 4.67 5.96 -20.17
N GLU A 545 4.28 4.87 -19.51
CA GLU A 545 3.93 4.84 -18.09
C GLU A 545 5.13 5.27 -17.22
N ALA A 546 6.34 4.77 -17.51
CA ALA A 546 7.57 5.19 -16.83
C ALA A 546 7.92 6.68 -17.07
N ASN A 547 7.50 7.25 -18.21
CA ASN A 547 7.67 8.66 -18.54
C ASN A 547 6.60 9.55 -17.90
N CYS A 548 5.60 9.00 -17.19
CA CYS A 548 4.60 9.75 -16.43
C CYS A 548 5.07 9.99 -14.98
N PHE A 549 5.56 11.18 -14.66
CA PHE A 549 6.11 11.46 -13.33
C PHE A 549 6.15 12.93 -12.94
N CYS A 550 6.50 13.18 -11.68
CA CYS A 550 6.75 14.51 -11.15
C CYS A 550 8.23 14.75 -10.87
N SER A 551 8.64 16.02 -10.95
CA SER A 551 9.93 16.48 -10.44
C SER A 551 10.05 16.12 -8.93
N PRO A 552 11.25 15.79 -8.40
CA PRO A 552 11.42 15.19 -7.07
C PRO A 552 10.82 15.98 -5.90
N ASP A 553 10.69 17.30 -6.03
CA ASP A 553 10.14 18.18 -4.99
C ASP A 553 8.59 18.26 -5.00
N LEU A 554 7.94 17.54 -5.91
CA LEU A 554 6.50 17.54 -6.11
C LEU A 554 5.89 16.19 -5.72
N HIS A 555 4.71 16.23 -5.13
CA HIS A 555 3.94 15.04 -4.78
C HIS A 555 3.11 14.57 -5.99
N PRO A 556 3.34 13.36 -6.52
CA PRO A 556 2.53 12.80 -7.59
C PRO A 556 1.17 12.33 -7.06
N PHE A 557 0.12 12.46 -7.86
CA PHE A 557 -1.20 11.91 -7.57
C PHE A 557 -1.68 11.07 -8.74
N ASN A 558 -2.25 9.89 -8.44
CA ASN A 558 -2.80 8.99 -9.43
C ASN A 558 -4.26 8.63 -9.19
N ASP A 559 -4.89 8.11 -10.25
CA ASP A 559 -6.22 7.51 -10.20
C ASP A 559 -6.10 6.01 -9.90
N GLU A 560 -7.04 5.46 -9.14
CA GLU A 560 -7.08 4.02 -8.82
C GLU A 560 -7.45 3.18 -10.06
N ASP A 561 -8.18 3.76 -11.02
CA ASP A 561 -8.58 3.10 -12.26
C ASP A 561 -7.46 3.00 -13.32
N ASN A 562 -6.34 3.69 -13.09
CA ASN A 562 -5.22 3.72 -14.02
C ASN A 562 -4.11 2.75 -13.61
N SER A 563 -3.22 2.45 -14.56
CA SER A 563 -2.10 1.56 -14.32
C SER A 563 -1.33 1.95 -13.05
N PRO A 564 -1.04 1.01 -12.13
CA PRO A 564 -0.32 1.32 -10.89
C PRO A 564 1.13 1.76 -11.14
N ARG A 565 1.60 1.73 -12.41
CA ARG A 565 2.87 2.29 -12.87
C ARG A 565 2.80 3.81 -13.11
N THR A 566 1.63 4.38 -13.43
CA THR A 566 1.45 5.82 -13.67
C THR A 566 1.19 6.54 -12.36
N GLN A 567 2.25 7.05 -11.74
CA GLN A 567 2.17 7.65 -10.40
C GLN A 567 1.55 9.06 -10.41
N ALA A 568 1.60 9.77 -11.54
CA ALA A 568 1.29 11.20 -11.62
C ALA A 568 0.19 11.57 -12.63
N ASN A 569 -0.64 10.61 -13.05
CA ASN A 569 -1.65 10.84 -14.10
C ASN A 569 -2.73 11.87 -13.70
N ARG A 570 -2.88 12.18 -12.39
CA ARG A 570 -3.77 13.23 -11.88
C ARG A 570 -3.04 14.49 -11.43
N GLY A 571 -1.78 14.64 -11.81
CA GLY A 571 -1.00 15.87 -11.61
C GLY A 571 0.11 15.76 -10.57
N CYS A 572 0.85 16.87 -10.46
CA CYS A 572 1.98 17.05 -9.54
C CYS A 572 1.72 18.24 -8.61
N PHE A 573 1.91 18.03 -7.30
CA PHE A 573 1.45 18.95 -6.28
C PHE A 573 2.59 19.46 -5.40
N HIS A 574 2.68 20.78 -5.26
CA HIS A 574 3.66 21.46 -4.42
C HIS A 574 2.95 22.17 -3.26
N PRO A 575 2.93 21.60 -2.04
CA PRO A 575 2.38 22.29 -0.87
C PRO A 575 3.37 23.37 -0.39
N VAL A 576 2.88 24.58 -0.11
CA VAL A 576 3.71 25.71 0.32
C VAL A 576 3.27 26.25 1.67
N ASN A 577 4.13 26.11 2.69
CA ASN A 577 3.89 26.57 4.06
C ASN A 577 4.10 28.09 4.26
N ASN A 578 3.55 28.91 3.35
CA ASN A 578 3.62 30.36 3.44
C ASN A 578 2.21 30.95 3.41
N GLY A 579 1.75 31.46 4.55
CA GLY A 579 0.40 31.95 4.70
C GLY A 579 0.17 33.32 4.05
N ILE A 580 -0.33 33.36 2.81
CA ILE A 580 -0.48 34.60 2.02
C ILE A 580 -1.89 34.78 1.44
N PRO A 581 -2.29 35.98 0.99
CA PRO A 581 -3.56 36.19 0.28
C PRO A 581 -3.69 35.32 -0.98
N GLN A 582 -4.91 34.87 -1.30
CA GLN A 582 -5.17 33.90 -2.38
C GLN A 582 -4.64 34.38 -3.74
N GLN A 583 -4.85 35.66 -4.08
CA GLN A 583 -4.35 36.23 -5.33
C GLN A 583 -2.82 36.13 -5.43
N LYS A 584 -2.11 36.33 -4.31
CA LYS A 584 -0.65 36.21 -4.29
C LYS A 584 -0.20 34.75 -4.37
N ALA A 585 -0.92 33.83 -3.74
CA ALA A 585 -0.68 32.38 -3.89
C ALA A 585 -0.82 31.94 -5.35
N ARG A 586 -1.89 32.36 -6.01
CA ARG A 586 -2.13 32.14 -7.44
C ARG A 586 -0.99 32.69 -8.30
N GLU A 587 -0.57 33.93 -8.08
CA GLU A 587 0.56 34.53 -8.80
C GLU A 587 1.88 33.79 -8.55
N THR A 588 2.08 33.19 -7.38
CA THR A 588 3.25 32.35 -7.10
C THR A 588 3.18 31.05 -7.90
N CYS A 589 2.08 30.31 -7.85
CA CYS A 589 1.93 29.08 -8.63
C CYS A 589 2.11 29.34 -10.13
N GLN A 590 1.54 30.43 -10.66
CA GLN A 590 1.70 30.79 -12.07
C GLN A 590 3.15 31.08 -12.48
N LYS A 591 3.98 31.61 -11.56
CA LYS A 591 5.42 31.81 -11.81
C LYS A 591 6.19 30.49 -11.86
N GLU A 592 5.67 29.45 -11.22
CA GLU A 592 6.19 28.08 -11.25
C GLU A 592 5.62 27.29 -12.45
N GLY A 593 4.82 27.90 -13.33
CA GLY A 593 4.14 27.20 -14.42
C GLY A 593 2.94 26.35 -13.96
N ALA A 594 2.52 26.52 -12.72
CA ALA A 594 1.45 25.78 -12.05
C ALA A 594 0.19 26.65 -11.86
N ALA A 595 -0.91 26.02 -11.45
CA ALA A 595 -2.12 26.67 -10.99
C ALA A 595 -2.29 26.50 -9.48
N LEU A 596 -3.17 27.29 -8.87
CA LEU A 596 -3.62 27.00 -7.52
C LEU A 596 -4.53 25.77 -7.56
N VAL A 597 -4.41 24.87 -6.59
CA VAL A 597 -5.03 23.54 -6.65
C VAL A 597 -6.54 23.59 -6.95
N SER A 598 -6.95 22.70 -7.86
CA SER A 598 -8.33 22.40 -8.19
C SER A 598 -8.74 21.08 -7.53
N ILE A 599 -9.99 20.95 -7.06
CA ILE A 599 -10.49 19.71 -6.43
C ILE A 599 -11.82 19.37 -7.07
N HIS A 600 -11.88 18.20 -7.70
CA HIS A 600 -13.02 17.77 -8.53
C HIS A 600 -13.63 16.43 -8.06
N ASP A 601 -13.13 15.89 -6.95
CA ASP A 601 -13.59 14.62 -6.37
C ASP A 601 -12.99 14.44 -4.97
N ALA A 602 -13.55 13.49 -4.24
CA ALA A 602 -13.17 13.19 -2.86
C ALA A 602 -11.76 12.57 -2.73
N GLN A 603 -11.27 11.81 -3.72
CA GLN A 603 -9.92 11.23 -3.66
C GLN A 603 -8.87 12.34 -3.75
N LYS A 604 -9.02 13.26 -4.70
CA LYS A 604 -8.14 14.42 -4.85
C LYS A 604 -8.19 15.32 -3.62
N GLU A 605 -9.38 15.53 -3.06
CA GLU A 605 -9.52 16.28 -1.81
C GLU A 605 -8.72 15.64 -0.67
N PHE A 606 -8.88 14.33 -0.51
CA PHE A 606 -8.18 13.57 0.52
C PHE A 606 -6.66 13.66 0.35
N PHE A 607 -6.16 13.44 -0.88
CA PHE A 607 -4.75 13.56 -1.21
C PHE A 607 -4.20 14.97 -0.93
N VAL A 608 -4.91 16.02 -1.37
CA VAL A 608 -4.48 17.42 -1.18
C VAL A 608 -4.44 17.76 0.32
N ASN A 609 -5.42 17.31 1.10
CA ASN A 609 -5.40 17.46 2.54
C ASN A 609 -4.22 16.69 3.19
N GLY A 610 -3.90 15.50 2.68
CA GLY A 610 -2.74 14.71 3.06
C GLY A 610 -1.42 15.46 2.87
N VAL A 611 -1.17 16.01 1.67
CA VAL A 611 0.07 16.77 1.40
C VAL A 611 0.14 18.08 2.20
N VAL A 612 -0.99 18.70 2.56
CA VAL A 612 -1.01 19.89 3.43
C VAL A 612 -0.75 19.54 4.90
N SER A 613 -1.14 18.33 5.33
CA SER A 613 -1.00 17.89 6.72
C SER A 613 0.45 17.81 7.20
N ILE A 614 1.43 17.76 6.29
CA ILE A 614 2.87 17.82 6.60
C ILE A 614 3.27 19.10 7.34
N PHE A 615 2.47 20.18 7.24
CA PHE A 615 2.67 21.43 7.96
C PHE A 615 2.04 21.45 9.36
N GLY A 616 1.37 20.37 9.75
CA GLY A 616 0.63 20.20 10.99
C GLY A 616 -0.87 19.99 10.76
N PRO A 617 -1.61 19.53 11.79
CA PRO A 617 -3.02 19.20 11.66
C PRO A 617 -3.88 20.44 11.39
N LYS A 618 -5.00 20.25 10.67
CA LYS A 618 -6.06 21.26 10.48
C LYS A 618 -5.59 22.59 9.90
N LYS A 619 -4.58 22.56 9.03
CA LYS A 619 -4.14 23.75 8.28
C LYS A 619 -5.19 24.16 7.26
N LYS A 620 -5.37 25.48 7.11
CA LYS A 620 -6.21 26.06 6.06
C LYS A 620 -5.37 26.20 4.81
N PHE A 621 -5.88 25.75 3.67
CA PHE A 621 -5.23 25.95 2.39
C PHE A 621 -6.18 26.56 1.36
N TRP A 622 -5.66 27.46 0.53
CA TRP A 622 -6.42 28.07 -0.55
C TRP A 622 -6.72 27.07 -1.66
N LEU A 623 -7.92 27.16 -2.21
CA LEU A 623 -8.31 26.51 -3.47
C LEU A 623 -8.23 27.52 -4.61
N GLY A 624 -8.01 27.04 -5.82
CA GLY A 624 -8.19 27.78 -7.08
C GLY A 624 -9.65 28.12 -7.41
N TYR A 625 -10.52 28.25 -6.40
CA TYR A 625 -11.95 28.49 -6.55
C TYR A 625 -12.31 29.88 -6.05
N GLN A 626 -12.92 30.69 -6.91
CA GLN A 626 -13.29 32.07 -6.61
C GLN A 626 -14.65 32.44 -7.20
N ASN A 627 -15.37 33.33 -6.53
CA ASN A 627 -16.60 33.90 -7.02
C ASN A 627 -16.31 35.17 -7.85
N ASP A 628 -16.90 35.27 -9.04
CA ASP A 628 -16.71 36.42 -9.94
C ASP A 628 -17.74 37.55 -9.75
N GLY A 629 -18.61 37.42 -8.74
CA GLY A 629 -19.76 38.29 -8.50
C GLY A 629 -21.09 37.66 -8.91
N THR A 630 -21.06 36.60 -9.72
CA THR A 630 -22.24 35.89 -10.21
C THR A 630 -22.21 34.40 -9.89
N GLN A 631 -21.05 33.76 -10.05
CA GLN A 631 -20.87 32.32 -9.87
C GLN A 631 -19.45 32.01 -9.36
N TRP A 632 -19.27 30.81 -8.81
CA TRP A 632 -17.95 30.30 -8.45
C TRP A 632 -17.29 29.64 -9.66
N ILE A 633 -16.00 29.87 -9.84
CA ILE A 633 -15.24 29.48 -11.03
C ILE A 633 -13.86 28.97 -10.59
N TRP A 634 -13.45 27.83 -11.15
CA TRP A 634 -12.12 27.28 -10.99
C TRP A 634 -11.07 27.96 -11.87
N ASP A 635 -9.83 27.95 -11.41
CA ASP A 635 -8.69 28.55 -12.12
C ASP A 635 -8.32 27.82 -13.39
N ASP A 636 -8.45 26.49 -13.37
CA ASP A 636 -8.27 25.58 -14.51
C ASP A 636 -9.40 25.66 -15.55
N LYS A 637 -10.44 26.46 -15.28
CA LYS A 637 -11.66 26.59 -16.11
C LYS A 637 -12.52 25.35 -16.19
N SER A 638 -12.28 24.38 -15.31
CA SER A 638 -13.16 23.23 -15.14
C SER A 638 -14.57 23.70 -14.79
N THR A 639 -15.55 23.04 -15.40
CA THR A 639 -16.97 23.20 -15.11
C THR A 639 -17.50 22.04 -14.26
N ASP A 640 -16.59 21.26 -13.64
CA ASP A 640 -16.92 20.14 -12.79
C ASP A 640 -17.84 20.57 -11.62
N PRO A 641 -18.93 19.82 -11.37
CA PRO A 641 -19.86 20.13 -10.30
C PRO A 641 -19.38 19.84 -8.88
N TYR A 642 -18.23 19.22 -8.65
CA TYR A 642 -17.82 18.81 -7.31
C TYR A 642 -17.60 20.00 -6.39
N THR A 643 -18.21 19.95 -5.22
CA THR A 643 -17.93 20.89 -4.12
C THR A 643 -18.07 20.22 -2.76
N ASP A 644 -17.15 20.49 -1.84
CA ASP A 644 -17.27 20.07 -0.42
C ASP A 644 -17.56 21.28 0.49
N TRP A 645 -18.51 22.15 0.13
CA TRP A 645 -18.83 23.32 0.95
C TRP A 645 -19.29 22.95 2.38
N ASP A 646 -18.74 23.63 3.39
CA ASP A 646 -19.17 23.48 4.78
C ASP A 646 -20.65 23.92 4.96
N ASN A 647 -21.25 23.50 6.06
CA ASN A 647 -22.63 23.84 6.39
C ASN A 647 -22.86 25.37 6.35
N LYS A 648 -23.82 25.80 5.52
CA LYS A 648 -24.17 27.21 5.23
C LYS A 648 -23.12 27.98 4.41
N GLN A 649 -22.22 27.29 3.74
CA GLN A 649 -21.34 27.85 2.71
C GLN A 649 -21.89 27.55 1.30
N PRO A 650 -21.50 28.33 0.28
CA PRO A 650 -20.69 29.54 0.35
C PRO A 650 -21.49 30.75 0.86
N ASN A 651 -21.01 31.39 1.94
CA ASN A 651 -21.55 32.66 2.40
C ASN A 651 -20.67 33.83 1.94
N THR A 652 -21.11 34.52 0.89
CA THR A 652 -20.36 35.63 0.27
C THR A 652 -20.33 36.91 1.11
N ASN A 653 -21.14 37.00 2.19
CA ASN A 653 -21.20 38.14 3.11
C ASN A 653 -21.30 39.50 2.38
N GLY A 654 -22.22 39.60 1.41
CA GLY A 654 -22.40 40.80 0.60
C GLY A 654 -21.24 41.10 -0.36
N GLY A 655 -20.60 40.05 -0.90
CA GLY A 655 -19.51 40.17 -1.87
C GLY A 655 -18.11 40.34 -1.26
N LYS A 656 -17.95 40.12 0.05
CA LYS A 656 -16.66 40.24 0.76
C LYS A 656 -15.87 38.93 0.78
N ASN A 657 -16.58 37.80 0.77
CA ASN A 657 -16.01 36.47 0.84
C ASN A 657 -16.12 35.80 -0.54
N MET A 658 -15.13 36.07 -1.40
CA MET A 658 -15.16 35.69 -2.81
C MET A 658 -14.13 34.60 -3.15
N CYS A 659 -13.43 34.05 -2.16
CA CYS A 659 -12.39 33.04 -2.36
C CYS A 659 -12.65 31.83 -1.46
N ALA A 660 -12.31 30.63 -1.91
CA ALA A 660 -12.51 29.40 -1.15
C ALA A 660 -11.21 28.92 -0.51
N TYR A 661 -11.26 28.53 0.76
CA TYR A 661 -10.22 27.71 1.38
C TYR A 661 -10.85 26.41 1.90
N ALA A 662 -10.05 25.36 1.98
CA ALA A 662 -10.40 24.10 2.61
C ALA A 662 -9.62 23.93 3.93
N GLN A 663 -10.22 23.24 4.90
CA GLN A 663 -9.58 22.97 6.18
C GLN A 663 -10.09 21.67 6.78
N GLN A 664 -9.17 20.83 7.25
CA GLN A 664 -9.56 19.61 7.97
C GLN A 664 -10.38 19.92 9.23
N GLY A 665 -11.58 19.34 9.32
CA GLY A 665 -12.52 19.38 10.43
C GLY A 665 -12.34 18.21 11.41
N THR A 666 -13.37 17.38 11.54
CA THR A 666 -13.33 16.06 12.21
C THR A 666 -12.88 14.99 11.21
N GLY A 667 -12.10 14.01 11.66
CA GLY A 667 -11.54 12.98 10.77
C GLY A 667 -10.73 13.59 9.60
N PHE A 668 -10.99 13.11 8.39
CA PHE A 668 -10.38 13.57 7.14
C PHE A 668 -11.32 14.48 6.33
N ASN A 669 -12.36 15.03 6.97
CA ASN A 669 -13.30 15.97 6.36
C ASN A 669 -12.60 17.29 6.14
N THR A 670 -12.62 17.82 4.92
CA THR A 670 -11.88 19.04 4.58
C THR A 670 -12.80 20.11 3.99
N PRO A 671 -13.93 20.43 4.66
CA PRO A 671 -14.97 21.23 4.05
C PRO A 671 -14.52 22.65 3.72
N TRP A 672 -15.12 23.20 2.67
CA TRP A 672 -14.72 24.46 2.07
C TRP A 672 -15.46 25.62 2.71
N THR A 673 -14.79 26.75 2.84
CA THR A 673 -15.36 27.98 3.40
C THR A 673 -15.09 29.16 2.49
N ALA A 674 -16.13 29.95 2.22
CA ALA A 674 -15.99 31.23 1.53
C ALA A 674 -15.34 32.26 2.47
N ALA A 675 -14.27 32.88 2.00
CA ALA A 675 -13.43 33.78 2.78
C ALA A 675 -13.02 35.03 1.99
N ASN A 676 -12.61 36.04 2.73
CA ASN A 676 -12.02 37.24 2.15
C ASN A 676 -10.69 36.87 1.47
N CYS A 677 -10.56 37.15 0.18
CA CYS A 677 -9.39 36.85 -0.64
C CYS A 677 -8.08 37.47 -0.11
N GLY A 678 -8.19 38.59 0.64
CA GLY A 678 -7.08 39.28 1.30
C GLY A 678 -6.65 38.67 2.64
N MET A 679 -7.30 37.59 3.09
CA MET A 679 -6.95 36.90 4.33
C MET A 679 -5.51 36.34 4.23
N GLY A 680 -4.65 36.68 5.19
CA GLY A 680 -3.32 36.08 5.33
C GLY A 680 -3.34 34.85 6.24
N GLY A 681 -2.21 34.15 6.34
CA GLY A 681 -2.08 32.99 7.24
C GLY A 681 -2.72 31.69 6.72
N VAL A 682 -3.15 31.67 5.46
CA VAL A 682 -3.70 30.49 4.77
C VAL A 682 -2.63 29.98 3.80
N VAL A 683 -2.23 28.72 3.94
CA VAL A 683 -1.23 28.08 3.08
C VAL A 683 -1.84 27.76 1.71
N TYR A 684 -1.09 27.18 0.79
CA TYR A 684 -1.61 26.86 -0.53
C TYR A 684 -0.88 25.65 -1.13
N VAL A 685 -1.52 25.05 -2.14
CA VAL A 685 -0.93 23.97 -2.94
C VAL A 685 -0.95 24.42 -4.39
N CYS A 686 0.20 24.35 -5.04
CA CYS A 686 0.31 24.54 -6.48
C CYS A 686 0.17 23.20 -7.19
N GLU A 687 -0.60 23.17 -8.27
CA GLU A 687 -0.87 22.00 -9.10
C GLU A 687 -0.29 22.21 -10.50
N SER A 688 0.46 21.24 -10.99
CA SER A 688 1.12 21.27 -12.29
C SER A 688 0.90 19.96 -13.05
N ALA A 689 0.97 20.02 -14.37
CA ALA A 689 0.93 18.84 -15.21
C ALA A 689 2.20 17.99 -15.00
N PRO A 690 2.10 16.65 -15.06
CA PRO A 690 3.26 15.78 -14.93
C PRO A 690 4.21 15.91 -16.12
N CYS A 691 5.45 15.52 -15.91
CA CYS A 691 6.31 15.06 -16.99
C CYS A 691 5.60 13.87 -17.68
N ALA A 692 5.41 13.93 -19.00
CA ALA A 692 4.71 12.90 -19.76
C ALA A 692 5.13 12.92 -21.24
N ALA A 693 4.61 12.00 -22.04
CA ALA A 693 4.79 12.08 -23.50
C ALA A 693 4.18 13.40 -24.02
N GLY A 694 4.97 14.20 -24.73
CA GLY A 694 4.50 15.51 -25.24
C GLY A 694 4.46 16.64 -24.19
N ASN A 695 4.79 16.37 -22.92
CA ASN A 695 5.00 17.40 -21.91
C ASN A 695 6.31 17.20 -21.14
N LYS A 696 7.29 18.08 -21.38
CA LYS A 696 8.56 18.15 -20.66
C LYS A 696 8.71 19.40 -19.80
N LYS A 697 7.66 20.22 -19.72
CA LYS A 697 7.63 21.44 -18.89
C LYS A 697 7.08 21.09 -17.52
N CYS A 698 7.92 20.34 -16.83
CA CYS A 698 7.90 19.91 -15.46
C CYS A 698 9.35 20.13 -14.92
#